data_AF-A0A8H7B4P5-F1
#
_entry.id   AF-A0A8H7B4P5-F1
#
_cell.length_a   1.000
_cell.length_b   1.000
_cell.length_c   1.000
_cell.angle_alpha   90.00
_cell.angle_beta   90.00
_cell.angle_gamma   90.00
#
_symmetry.space_group_name_H-M   'P 1'
#
loop_
_entity.id
_entity.type
_entity.pdbx_description
1 polymer ?
#
loop_
_entity_poly.entity_id
_entity_poly.type
_entity_poly.pdbx_seq_one_letter_code
_entity_poly.pdbx_strand_id
1 'polypeptide(L)'
;MADTVIQPKQEEVNAGNMELKDNTIIVVLGASGDLAKKKTFPALFGLHRNGFLPNNIHIVGYARTKMDREEYLKRVKSYIKTPTKELEKQLDEFCEFCSYVSGQYDQDESFVGLEKHMQEIEKGRKENNRIFYMALPPSVFITVSQHLKRNCYPKNGISRVIVEKPFGKDLPSSRELQRALAPDWTEDELYRIDHYLGKEMVKNILILRFGNEFFGATWNRNHIDNVQITFKEPFGTEGRGGYFDEFGIIRDVMQNHLLQVLTLLAMERPISFSAEDIRDEKVRVLRGMASIEPKNVIIGQYGKSLDGQKPGYKEDDTVPKDSRCPTFASMVAYIKNERWDGVPFILKAGKALNEQKTEVRIQFKDVTSGIFKDIPRNELVIRVQPNESVYIKMNSKLPGLSMQTVVTELDLTYRRRFSDLKIPEAYESLILDALKGDHSNFVRDDELDASWRIFTPLLHYLDDNKEIIPMEYPYGSRGPAVLDDFTSSYGYKFSDAAGYQWPMNEQKLLSCHIPPPNHLRNHLRAHTMSPAQDIAGSGISQLARQVSNSLNLSTSPNLSFHSPPSTFRQPPGGSFNSQNQTNSSHAQQLAKQLKPFDTKDIKVLLLENVNEAGVEILKGQGYQVEAIKASLAEDQLIEKIRDVHVIGIRSKTKLTKKVLEEAKNLIVIGCFCIGTNQVDLQTAASQGIAVFNSPFSNSRSVAELVISEIIALARQLADRSMELHNGTWNKVSKGCWEIRGKTLGIVGYGHIGSQLSVLAESMGMSVIYYDVLTTMGLGTARQVATLDDLLAQADFVSLHVPATSETKNLIGKEQFARMKDGSYLINNARGTVVDIPAMIEASRSGKLAGAAIDVFPNEPAGNGDYFSSDLNSWTKDLVGLKNIILTPHIGGSTEEAQSAIGVEVSTALVRYVNEGTTLGAVNLPEVNLRSLTLDQPDCMRVIYIHKNVPGVLRQVNGILLHHNIEKQMSDSRGDVAYLMADISEVKEGEIRDLFTSLEELSSCIRTRVLY
;
A
#
# COMPACT_ATOMS: atom_id res chain seq x y z
N MET A 1 -2.04 -8.92 40.14
CA MET A 1 -1.98 -7.71 39.30
C MET A 1 -1.54 -8.14 37.92
N ALA A 2 -2.50 -8.56 37.09
CA ALA A 2 -2.26 -9.09 35.76
C ALA A 2 -3.36 -8.54 34.83
N ASP A 3 -3.40 -7.21 34.70
CA ASP A 3 -4.30 -6.49 33.81
C ASP A 3 -3.45 -5.57 32.95
N THR A 4 -2.86 -6.11 31.89
CA THR A 4 -2.34 -5.28 30.80
C THR A 4 -2.32 -6.09 29.51
N VAL A 5 -3.52 -6.55 29.13
CA VAL A 5 -3.81 -6.76 27.71
C VAL A 5 -3.94 -5.37 27.12
N ILE A 6 -2.98 -4.98 26.29
CA ILE A 6 -3.14 -3.80 25.44
C ILE A 6 -4.36 -4.08 24.57
N GLN A 7 -5.52 -3.51 24.94
CA GLN A 7 -6.65 -3.45 24.04
C GLN A 7 -6.17 -2.65 22.82
N PRO A 8 -6.20 -3.22 21.60
CA PRO A 8 -5.99 -2.40 20.43
C PRO A 8 -7.04 -1.29 20.47
N LYS A 9 -6.61 -0.04 20.32
CA LYS A 9 -7.53 1.06 19.97
C LYS A 9 -8.38 0.55 18.81
N GLN A 10 -9.71 0.66 18.95
CA GLN A 10 -10.68 0.28 17.92
C GLN A 10 -10.13 0.68 16.55
N GLU A 11 -9.67 -0.30 15.79
CA GLU A 11 -9.40 -0.13 14.37
C GLU A 11 -10.76 0.16 13.72
N GLU A 12 -10.79 1.14 12.82
CA GLU A 12 -11.95 1.42 11.99
C GLU A 12 -12.35 0.14 11.26
N VAL A 13 -13.44 -0.48 11.73
CA VAL A 13 -14.05 -1.65 11.09
C VAL A 13 -14.51 -1.20 9.71
N ASN A 14 -13.95 -1.80 8.66
CA ASN A 14 -14.35 -1.58 7.28
C ASN A 14 -15.87 -1.64 7.14
N ALA A 15 -16.45 -0.60 6.52
CA ALA A 15 -17.88 -0.30 6.43
C ALA A 15 -18.73 -1.29 5.59
N GLY A 16 -18.30 -2.55 5.44
CA GLY A 16 -18.98 -3.58 4.63
C GLY A 16 -19.41 -4.84 5.38
N ASN A 17 -18.87 -5.14 6.58
CA ASN A 17 -19.10 -6.43 7.25
C ASN A 17 -19.86 -6.26 8.58
N MET A 18 -21.05 -6.87 8.69
CA MET A 18 -21.87 -6.79 9.90
C MET A 18 -21.39 -7.80 10.96
N GLU A 19 -20.74 -7.31 12.01
CA GLU A 19 -20.26 -8.13 13.13
C GLU A 19 -21.42 -8.67 13.98
N LEU A 20 -21.37 -9.97 14.33
CA LEU A 20 -22.35 -10.60 15.20
C LEU A 20 -21.98 -10.37 16.67
N LYS A 21 -22.61 -9.37 17.31
CA LYS A 21 -22.29 -8.99 18.70
C LYS A 21 -23.19 -9.63 19.74
N ASP A 22 -24.42 -9.98 19.37
CA ASP A 22 -25.43 -10.49 20.28
C ASP A 22 -26.20 -11.68 19.67
N ASN A 23 -26.90 -12.43 20.54
CA ASN A 23 -27.97 -13.36 20.19
C ASN A 23 -27.60 -14.43 19.16
N THR A 24 -26.36 -14.92 19.19
CA THR A 24 -25.84 -15.87 18.19
C THR A 24 -25.94 -17.32 18.66
N ILE A 25 -26.36 -18.24 17.80
CA ILE A 25 -26.25 -19.69 17.99
C ILE A 25 -25.19 -20.24 17.05
N ILE A 26 -24.23 -20.99 17.59
CA ILE A 26 -23.25 -21.75 16.80
C ILE A 26 -23.63 -23.23 16.84
N VAL A 27 -24.04 -23.77 15.69
CA VAL A 27 -24.34 -25.19 15.54
C VAL A 27 -23.11 -25.91 15.00
N VAL A 28 -22.55 -26.82 15.79
CA VAL A 28 -21.41 -27.67 15.39
C VAL A 28 -21.96 -29.00 14.87
N LEU A 29 -22.11 -29.11 13.55
CA LEU A 29 -22.53 -30.35 12.90
C LEU A 29 -21.35 -31.31 12.84
N GLY A 30 -21.57 -32.58 13.20
CA GLY A 30 -20.48 -33.52 13.40
C GLY A 30 -19.81 -33.38 14.76
N ALA A 31 -20.53 -32.89 15.79
CA ALA A 31 -19.99 -32.66 17.12
C ALA A 31 -19.38 -33.90 17.80
N SER A 32 -19.79 -35.12 17.40
CA SER A 32 -19.17 -36.37 17.86
C SER A 32 -17.84 -36.69 17.16
N GLY A 33 -17.45 -35.93 16.14
CA GLY A 33 -16.26 -36.15 15.33
C GLY A 33 -14.93 -35.80 16.02
N ASP A 34 -13.84 -36.18 15.34
CA ASP A 34 -12.48 -35.96 15.83
C ASP A 34 -12.05 -34.49 15.74
N LEU A 35 -12.45 -33.80 14.66
CA LEU A 35 -12.18 -32.38 14.46
C LEU A 35 -12.85 -31.52 15.53
N ALA A 36 -14.13 -31.78 15.81
CA ALA A 36 -14.92 -31.05 16.78
C ALA A 36 -14.27 -31.06 18.17
N LYS A 37 -13.96 -32.26 18.71
CA LYS A 37 -13.38 -32.39 20.06
C LYS A 37 -11.93 -31.89 20.13
N LYS A 38 -11.12 -32.06 19.08
CA LYS A 38 -9.67 -31.72 19.10
C LYS A 38 -9.38 -30.27 18.75
N LYS A 39 -10.25 -29.60 17.98
CA LYS A 39 -9.99 -28.26 17.42
C LYS A 39 -11.16 -27.28 17.60
N THR A 40 -12.38 -27.63 17.16
CA THR A 40 -13.51 -26.68 17.15
C THR A 40 -13.94 -26.24 18.56
N PHE A 41 -14.24 -27.18 19.47
CA PHE A 41 -14.63 -26.84 20.84
C PHE A 41 -13.49 -26.18 21.64
N PRO A 42 -12.23 -26.67 21.55
CA PRO A 42 -11.10 -25.94 22.14
C PRO A 42 -10.95 -24.50 21.64
N ALA A 43 -11.21 -24.25 20.36
CA ALA A 43 -11.16 -22.90 19.80
C ALA A 43 -12.30 -22.01 20.32
N LEU A 44 -13.53 -22.52 20.36
CA LEU A 44 -14.67 -21.80 20.95
C LEU A 44 -14.44 -21.47 22.43
N PHE A 45 -13.86 -22.40 23.19
CA PHE A 45 -13.46 -22.14 24.58
C PHE A 45 -12.36 -21.07 24.68
N GLY A 46 -11.39 -21.09 23.77
CA GLY A 46 -10.36 -20.05 23.66
C GLY A 46 -10.96 -18.66 23.48
N LEU A 47 -11.93 -18.53 22.57
CA LEU A 47 -12.68 -17.28 22.35
C LEU A 47 -13.51 -16.86 23.56
N HIS A 48 -14.18 -17.81 24.22
CA HIS A 48 -14.95 -17.53 25.43
C HIS A 48 -14.07 -16.95 26.54
N ARG A 49 -12.95 -17.62 26.83
CA ARG A 49 -12.00 -17.21 27.87
C ARG A 49 -11.44 -15.80 27.63
N ASN A 50 -11.27 -15.43 26.37
CA ASN A 50 -10.73 -14.13 25.99
C ASN A 50 -11.83 -13.06 25.80
N GLY A 51 -13.11 -13.39 26.02
CA GLY A 51 -14.23 -12.45 25.90
C GLY A 51 -14.59 -12.06 24.47
N PHE A 52 -14.25 -12.88 23.47
CA PHE A 52 -14.52 -12.61 22.06
C PHE A 52 -15.81 -13.25 21.51
N LEU A 53 -16.51 -14.04 22.33
CA LEU A 53 -17.81 -14.58 21.93
C LEU A 53 -18.93 -13.53 22.09
N PRO A 54 -19.96 -13.55 21.22
CA PRO A 54 -21.13 -12.67 21.32
C PRO A 54 -21.87 -12.81 22.66
N ASN A 55 -22.56 -11.75 23.08
CA ASN A 55 -23.45 -11.86 24.25
C ASN A 55 -24.63 -12.80 23.94
N ASN A 56 -25.11 -13.51 24.96
CA ASN A 56 -26.19 -14.51 24.85
C ASN A 56 -25.91 -15.62 23.82
N ILE A 57 -24.63 -15.96 23.62
CA ILE A 57 -24.25 -17.07 22.74
C ILE A 57 -24.79 -18.41 23.27
N HIS A 58 -25.18 -19.29 22.36
CA HIS A 58 -25.40 -20.71 22.64
C HIS A 58 -24.68 -21.58 21.61
N ILE A 59 -24.17 -22.72 22.04
CA ILE A 59 -23.45 -23.68 21.20
C ILE A 59 -24.24 -24.99 21.19
N VAL A 60 -24.65 -25.43 20.00
CA VAL A 60 -25.45 -26.64 19.81
C VAL A 60 -24.62 -27.67 19.05
N GLY A 61 -24.24 -28.76 19.73
CA GLY A 61 -23.67 -29.91 19.04
C GLY A 61 -24.74 -30.73 18.34
N TYR A 62 -24.48 -31.15 17.10
CA TYR A 62 -25.40 -31.99 16.34
C TYR A 62 -24.67 -33.18 15.71
N ALA A 63 -25.12 -34.42 15.95
CA ALA A 63 -24.62 -35.61 15.27
C ALA A 63 -25.56 -36.82 15.35
N ARG A 64 -25.30 -37.87 14.56
CA ARG A 64 -26.05 -39.14 14.56
C ARG A 64 -25.96 -39.91 15.88
N THR A 65 -24.86 -39.76 16.60
CA THR A 65 -24.59 -40.49 17.84
C THR A 65 -25.60 -40.04 18.91
N LYS A 66 -26.34 -40.96 19.49
CA LYS A 66 -27.17 -40.65 20.66
C LYS A 66 -26.27 -40.55 21.87
N MET A 67 -26.25 -39.38 22.50
CA MET A 67 -25.49 -39.09 23.72
C MET A 67 -26.40 -38.27 24.63
N ASP A 68 -26.33 -38.50 25.93
CA ASP A 68 -26.93 -37.57 26.89
C ASP A 68 -26.03 -36.34 27.10
N ARG A 69 -26.51 -35.38 27.89
CA ARG A 69 -25.77 -34.14 28.13
C ARG A 69 -24.45 -34.40 28.86
N GLU A 70 -24.41 -35.36 29.79
CA GLU A 70 -23.20 -35.64 30.58
C GLU A 70 -22.09 -36.23 29.70
N GLU A 71 -22.44 -37.21 28.86
CA GLU A 71 -21.54 -37.81 27.89
C GLU A 71 -21.02 -36.78 26.87
N TYR A 72 -21.91 -35.92 26.36
CA TYR A 72 -21.54 -34.85 25.43
C TYR A 72 -20.55 -33.87 26.07
N LEU A 73 -20.84 -33.36 27.28
CA LEU A 73 -19.95 -32.41 27.96
C LEU A 73 -18.60 -33.05 28.30
N LYS A 74 -18.57 -34.32 28.71
CA LYS A 74 -17.32 -35.06 28.90
C LYS A 74 -16.48 -35.07 27.63
N ARG A 75 -17.11 -35.21 26.47
CA ARG A 75 -16.43 -35.16 25.17
C ARG A 75 -15.91 -33.77 24.84
N VAL A 76 -16.69 -32.72 25.07
CA VAL A 76 -16.26 -31.31 24.89
C VAL A 76 -15.02 -31.01 25.72
N LYS A 77 -14.99 -31.45 26.99
CA LYS A 77 -13.87 -31.21 27.92
C LYS A 77 -12.60 -32.00 27.58
N SER A 78 -12.70 -33.12 26.86
CA SER A 78 -11.63 -34.13 26.75
C SER A 78 -10.27 -33.67 26.19
N TYR A 79 -10.25 -32.61 25.37
CA TYR A 79 -9.00 -32.06 24.79
C TYR A 79 -8.69 -30.63 25.26
N ILE A 80 -9.47 -30.10 26.19
CA ILE A 80 -9.27 -28.77 26.76
C ILE A 80 -8.43 -28.92 28.03
N LYS A 81 -7.23 -28.34 28.02
CA LYS A 81 -6.33 -28.36 29.18
C LYS A 81 -6.63 -27.18 30.11
N THR A 82 -6.94 -27.47 31.36
CA THR A 82 -7.23 -26.48 32.42
C THR A 82 -6.20 -26.58 33.55
N PRO A 83 -4.98 -26.02 33.37
CA PRO A 83 -3.93 -26.12 34.39
C PRO A 83 -4.19 -25.32 35.68
N THR A 84 -5.21 -24.46 35.71
CA THR A 84 -5.58 -23.65 36.88
C THR A 84 -7.05 -23.84 37.23
N LYS A 85 -7.40 -23.66 38.52
CA LYS A 85 -8.80 -23.73 38.99
C LYS A 85 -9.71 -22.67 38.36
N GLU A 86 -9.15 -21.52 38.00
CA GLU A 86 -9.87 -20.47 37.29
C GLU A 86 -10.28 -20.91 35.88
N LEU A 87 -9.36 -21.57 35.14
CA LEU A 87 -9.66 -22.11 33.82
C LEU A 87 -10.68 -23.25 33.88
N GLU A 88 -10.67 -24.04 34.95
CA GLU A 88 -11.67 -25.07 35.19
C GLU A 88 -13.06 -24.45 35.40
N LYS A 89 -13.16 -23.39 36.22
CA LYS A 89 -14.40 -22.64 36.41
C LYS A 89 -14.92 -22.03 35.11
N GLN A 90 -14.05 -21.38 34.32
CA GLN A 90 -14.41 -20.82 33.01
C GLN A 90 -14.87 -21.91 32.03
N LEU A 91 -14.29 -23.11 32.11
CA LEU A 91 -14.72 -24.24 31.28
C LEU A 91 -16.09 -24.75 31.69
N ASP A 92 -16.41 -24.74 32.98
CA ASP A 92 -17.74 -25.08 33.47
C ASP A 92 -18.78 -24.05 33.03
N GLU A 93 -18.49 -22.74 33.17
CA GLU A 93 -19.31 -21.64 32.65
C GLU A 93 -19.54 -21.80 31.13
N PHE A 94 -18.49 -22.10 30.36
CA PHE A 94 -18.60 -22.39 28.92
C PHE A 94 -19.55 -23.56 28.61
N CYS A 95 -19.52 -24.61 29.43
CA CYS A 95 -20.38 -25.78 29.26
C CYS A 95 -21.86 -25.49 29.55
N GLU A 96 -22.20 -24.41 30.27
CA GLU A 96 -23.59 -23.99 30.49
C GLU A 96 -24.25 -23.53 29.19
N PHE A 97 -23.48 -22.93 28.26
CA PHE A 97 -23.96 -22.52 26.95
C PHE A 97 -24.02 -23.66 25.92
N CYS A 98 -23.55 -24.86 26.28
CA CYS A 98 -23.47 -26.01 25.39
C CYS A 98 -24.68 -26.94 25.54
N SER A 99 -25.31 -27.26 24.42
CA SER A 99 -26.40 -28.24 24.33
C SER A 99 -26.17 -29.21 23.16
N TYR A 100 -26.91 -30.32 23.12
CA TYR A 100 -26.72 -31.37 22.14
C TYR A 100 -28.06 -31.87 21.59
N VAL A 101 -28.10 -32.09 20.28
CA VAL A 101 -29.24 -32.69 19.57
C VAL A 101 -28.73 -33.86 18.72
N SER A 102 -29.35 -35.03 18.88
CA SER A 102 -29.04 -36.19 18.04
C SER A 102 -30.00 -36.29 16.86
N GLY A 103 -29.50 -36.49 15.64
CA GLY A 103 -30.32 -36.61 14.44
C GLY A 103 -29.54 -37.11 13.23
N GLN A 104 -30.26 -37.61 12.22
CA GLN A 104 -29.66 -38.01 10.95
C GLN A 104 -29.33 -36.80 10.06
N TYR A 105 -28.43 -36.99 9.10
CA TYR A 105 -27.98 -35.91 8.19
C TYR A 105 -28.82 -35.80 6.91
N ASP A 106 -29.70 -36.77 6.67
CA ASP A 106 -30.46 -36.98 5.43
C ASP A 106 -31.99 -37.05 5.67
N GLN A 107 -32.47 -36.64 6.85
CA GLN A 107 -33.88 -36.71 7.25
C GLN A 107 -34.40 -35.35 7.72
N ASP A 108 -35.49 -34.87 7.13
CA ASP A 108 -36.11 -33.60 7.51
C ASP A 108 -36.57 -33.58 8.96
N GLU A 109 -37.12 -34.67 9.46
CA GLU A 109 -37.62 -34.78 10.85
C GLU A 109 -36.52 -34.46 11.87
N SER A 110 -35.28 -34.84 11.55
CA SER A 110 -34.13 -34.58 12.42
C SER A 110 -33.77 -33.08 12.45
N PHE A 111 -33.81 -32.40 11.30
CA PHE A 111 -33.55 -30.96 11.22
C PHE A 111 -34.71 -30.11 11.76
N VAL A 112 -35.95 -30.57 11.62
CA VAL A 112 -37.11 -29.96 12.31
C VAL A 112 -36.95 -30.05 13.83
N GLY A 113 -36.41 -31.17 14.34
CA GLY A 113 -36.05 -31.32 15.75
C GLY A 113 -34.96 -30.32 16.19
N LEU A 114 -33.92 -30.15 15.37
CA LEU A 114 -32.87 -29.15 15.61
C LEU A 114 -33.43 -27.72 15.61
N GLU A 115 -34.29 -27.39 14.65
CA GLU A 115 -34.93 -26.07 14.57
C GLU A 115 -35.76 -25.77 15.81
N LYS A 116 -36.57 -26.74 16.27
CA LYS A 116 -37.38 -26.57 17.49
C LYS A 116 -36.50 -26.26 18.70
N HIS A 117 -35.37 -26.97 18.85
CA HIS A 117 -34.41 -26.73 19.92
C HIS A 117 -33.80 -25.32 19.86
N MET A 118 -33.41 -24.85 18.66
CA MET A 118 -32.89 -23.49 18.48
C MET A 118 -33.96 -22.43 18.76
N GLN A 119 -35.21 -22.62 18.30
CA GLN A 119 -36.31 -21.70 18.56
C GLN A 119 -36.62 -21.56 20.06
N GLU A 120 -36.46 -22.64 20.84
CA GLU A 120 -36.62 -22.58 22.30
C GLU A 120 -35.55 -21.69 22.96
N ILE A 121 -34.31 -21.76 22.49
CA ILE A 121 -33.19 -20.90 22.93
C ILE A 121 -33.38 -19.44 22.49
N GLU A 122 -34.00 -19.23 21.33
CA GLU A 122 -34.22 -17.91 20.72
C GLU A 122 -35.44 -17.15 21.27
N LYS A 123 -36.26 -17.78 22.12
CA LYS A 123 -37.46 -17.13 22.68
C LYS A 123 -37.12 -15.81 23.36
N GLY A 124 -37.76 -14.73 22.91
CA GLY A 124 -37.60 -13.39 23.45
C GLY A 124 -36.41 -12.59 22.90
N ARG A 125 -35.63 -13.14 21.96
CA ARG A 125 -34.56 -12.40 21.26
C ARG A 125 -35.15 -11.51 20.16
N LYS A 126 -34.49 -10.37 19.91
CA LYS A 126 -34.89 -9.42 18.85
C LYS A 126 -34.44 -9.87 17.45
N GLU A 127 -33.33 -10.58 17.38
CA GLU A 127 -32.69 -11.11 16.17
C GLU A 127 -32.09 -12.49 16.49
N ASN A 128 -32.08 -13.39 15.50
CA ASN A 128 -31.65 -14.78 15.66
C ASN A 128 -30.50 -15.07 14.69
N ASN A 129 -29.28 -14.77 15.13
CA ASN A 129 -28.08 -15.00 14.33
C ASN A 129 -27.64 -16.46 14.46
N ARG A 130 -27.30 -17.12 13.34
CA ARG A 130 -26.96 -18.55 13.34
C ARG A 130 -25.71 -18.85 12.50
N ILE A 131 -24.71 -19.49 13.11
CA ILE A 131 -23.53 -20.02 12.43
C ILE A 131 -23.61 -21.55 12.39
N PHE A 132 -23.51 -22.14 11.20
CA PHE A 132 -23.45 -23.58 10.99
C PHE A 132 -22.03 -24.02 10.68
N TYR A 133 -21.35 -24.65 11.64
CA TYR A 133 -20.02 -25.22 11.44
C TYR A 133 -20.15 -26.68 10.96
N MET A 134 -19.82 -26.93 9.69
CA MET A 134 -19.87 -28.26 9.08
C MET A 134 -18.58 -29.04 9.32
N ALA A 135 -18.40 -29.60 10.53
CA ALA A 135 -17.32 -30.54 10.85
C ALA A 135 -17.67 -31.96 10.38
N LEU A 136 -18.04 -32.10 9.11
CA LEU A 136 -18.61 -33.29 8.49
C LEU A 136 -17.72 -33.82 7.36
N PRO A 137 -17.87 -35.09 6.94
CA PRO A 137 -17.23 -35.56 5.72
C PRO A 137 -17.89 -34.92 4.47
N PRO A 138 -17.15 -34.75 3.37
CA PRO A 138 -17.66 -34.11 2.14
C PRO A 138 -18.91 -34.77 1.54
N SER A 139 -19.05 -36.09 1.73
CA SER A 139 -20.15 -36.89 1.17
C SER A 139 -21.53 -36.47 1.68
N VAL A 140 -21.62 -35.74 2.79
CA VAL A 140 -22.89 -35.27 3.35
C VAL A 140 -23.06 -33.75 3.28
N PHE A 141 -22.09 -32.98 2.77
CA PHE A 141 -22.15 -31.52 2.75
C PHE A 141 -23.38 -30.98 2.01
N ILE A 142 -23.62 -31.48 0.80
CA ILE A 142 -24.73 -31.03 -0.05
C ILE A 142 -26.07 -31.33 0.63
N THR A 143 -26.26 -32.57 1.08
CA THR A 143 -27.50 -33.00 1.74
C THR A 143 -27.77 -32.17 2.99
N VAL A 144 -26.76 -31.98 3.84
CA VAL A 144 -26.91 -31.19 5.08
C VAL A 144 -27.17 -29.72 4.77
N SER A 145 -26.50 -29.14 3.77
CA SER A 145 -26.74 -27.77 3.30
C SER A 145 -28.20 -27.55 2.93
N GLN A 146 -28.77 -28.45 2.12
CA GLN A 146 -30.16 -28.38 1.67
C GLN A 146 -31.14 -28.47 2.84
N HIS A 147 -30.92 -29.39 3.77
CA HIS A 147 -31.78 -29.52 4.95
C HIS A 147 -31.66 -28.33 5.91
N LEU A 148 -30.46 -27.77 6.09
CA LEU A 148 -30.26 -26.56 6.89
C LEU A 148 -30.98 -25.37 6.26
N LYS A 149 -30.82 -25.16 4.95
CA LYS A 149 -31.49 -24.06 4.25
C LYS A 149 -33.01 -24.17 4.31
N ARG A 150 -33.55 -25.39 4.14
CA ARG A 150 -34.99 -25.64 4.16
C ARG A 150 -35.62 -25.51 5.55
N ASN A 151 -34.98 -26.06 6.57
CA ASN A 151 -35.62 -26.24 7.89
C ASN A 151 -35.07 -25.33 8.99
N CYS A 152 -33.79 -24.93 8.89
CA CYS A 152 -33.04 -24.29 9.98
C CYS A 152 -32.56 -22.88 9.64
N TYR A 153 -32.92 -22.33 8.47
CA TYR A 153 -32.48 -20.99 8.09
C TYR A 153 -33.26 -19.93 8.88
N PRO A 154 -32.59 -18.95 9.52
CA PRO A 154 -33.27 -17.97 10.36
C PRO A 154 -34.18 -17.05 9.52
N LYS A 155 -35.38 -16.75 10.03
CA LYS A 155 -36.32 -15.82 9.38
C LYS A 155 -35.97 -14.34 9.64
N ASN A 156 -35.27 -14.07 10.73
CA ASN A 156 -34.87 -12.74 11.17
C ASN A 156 -33.49 -12.85 11.85
N GLY A 157 -32.45 -12.35 11.20
CA GLY A 157 -31.06 -12.46 11.64
C GLY A 157 -30.13 -12.92 10.51
N ILE A 158 -28.83 -12.93 10.79
CA ILE A 158 -27.80 -13.34 9.83
C ILE A 158 -27.51 -14.83 9.96
N SER A 159 -27.33 -15.50 8.82
CA SER A 159 -26.83 -16.87 8.78
C SER A 159 -25.45 -16.94 8.15
N ARG A 160 -24.58 -17.80 8.67
CA ARG A 160 -23.27 -18.11 8.08
C ARG A 160 -23.02 -19.60 8.14
N VAL A 161 -22.33 -20.14 7.15
CA VAL A 161 -21.92 -21.55 7.10
C VAL A 161 -20.41 -21.65 6.96
N ILE A 162 -19.78 -22.38 7.87
CA ILE A 162 -18.35 -22.65 7.86
C ILE A 162 -18.15 -24.07 7.32
N VAL A 163 -17.40 -24.20 6.24
CA VAL A 163 -17.20 -25.47 5.52
C VAL A 163 -15.72 -25.85 5.54
N GLU A 164 -15.45 -27.11 5.83
CA GLU A 164 -14.10 -27.69 5.88
C GLU A 164 -13.67 -28.30 4.54
N LYS A 165 -12.36 -28.38 4.34
CA LYS A 165 -11.78 -29.12 3.21
C LYS A 165 -12.06 -30.63 3.34
N PRO A 166 -12.08 -31.41 2.23
CA PRO A 166 -11.74 -31.04 0.84
C PRO A 166 -12.90 -30.41 0.04
N PHE A 167 -12.57 -29.40 -0.77
CA PHE A 167 -13.51 -28.72 -1.68
C PHE A 167 -13.40 -29.28 -3.11
N GLY A 168 -13.73 -30.57 -3.25
CA GLY A 168 -13.46 -31.36 -4.45
C GLY A 168 -12.07 -32.00 -4.44
N LYS A 169 -11.79 -32.80 -5.48
CA LYS A 169 -10.49 -33.47 -5.72
C LYS A 169 -9.80 -33.01 -7.00
N ASP A 170 -10.50 -32.25 -7.82
CA ASP A 170 -10.06 -31.67 -9.08
C ASP A 170 -11.02 -30.54 -9.49
N LEU A 171 -10.71 -29.85 -10.58
CA LEU A 171 -11.53 -28.74 -11.08
C LEU A 171 -13.00 -29.14 -11.37
N PRO A 172 -13.31 -30.28 -12.05
CA PRO A 172 -14.69 -30.69 -12.27
C PRO A 172 -15.48 -30.94 -10.98
N SER A 173 -14.93 -31.73 -10.05
CA SER A 173 -15.61 -32.07 -8.79
C SER A 173 -15.75 -30.87 -7.85
N SER A 174 -14.80 -29.94 -7.88
CA SER A 174 -14.90 -28.68 -7.15
C SER A 174 -16.04 -27.81 -7.68
N ARG A 175 -16.15 -27.66 -9.00
CA ARG A 175 -17.26 -26.92 -9.64
C ARG A 175 -18.62 -27.56 -9.41
N GLU A 176 -18.67 -28.89 -9.31
CA GLU A 176 -19.90 -29.62 -8.96
C GLU A 176 -20.34 -29.29 -7.54
N LEU A 177 -19.42 -29.34 -6.57
CA LEU A 177 -19.69 -28.95 -5.19
C LEU A 177 -20.17 -27.50 -5.09
N GLN A 178 -19.50 -26.58 -5.79
CA GLN A 178 -19.90 -25.16 -5.82
C GLN A 178 -21.31 -24.97 -6.39
N ARG A 179 -21.61 -25.60 -7.55
CA ARG A 179 -22.95 -25.55 -8.16
C ARG A 179 -24.03 -26.13 -7.26
N ALA A 180 -23.69 -27.12 -6.43
CA ALA A 180 -24.63 -27.72 -5.50
C ALA A 180 -24.89 -26.84 -4.25
N LEU A 181 -23.92 -26.04 -3.81
CA LEU A 181 -24.06 -25.17 -2.63
C LEU A 181 -24.64 -23.78 -2.97
N ALA A 182 -24.38 -23.26 -4.17
CA ALA A 182 -24.81 -21.92 -4.59
C ALA A 182 -26.33 -21.63 -4.47
N PRO A 183 -27.25 -22.60 -4.68
CA PRO A 183 -28.68 -22.37 -4.44
C PRO A 183 -29.04 -22.21 -2.96
N ASP A 184 -28.23 -22.77 -2.06
CA ASP A 184 -28.51 -22.78 -0.62
C ASP A 184 -27.87 -21.59 0.10
N TRP A 185 -26.69 -21.16 -0.33
CA TRP A 185 -25.91 -20.12 0.35
C TRP A 185 -25.31 -19.12 -0.63
N THR A 186 -25.39 -17.84 -0.27
CA THR A 186 -24.67 -16.78 -0.98
C THR A 186 -23.19 -16.79 -0.60
N GLU A 187 -22.34 -16.16 -1.41
CA GLU A 187 -20.89 -16.14 -1.15
C GLU A 187 -20.53 -15.44 0.17
N ASP A 188 -21.31 -14.43 0.58
CA ASP A 188 -21.13 -13.69 1.85
C ASP A 188 -21.53 -14.52 3.09
N GLU A 189 -22.28 -15.60 2.89
CA GLU A 189 -22.65 -16.56 3.94
C GLU A 189 -21.67 -17.73 4.02
N LEU A 190 -20.82 -17.93 3.01
CA LEU A 190 -19.94 -19.10 2.86
C LEU A 190 -18.51 -18.84 3.33
N TYR A 191 -18.10 -19.56 4.37
CA TYR A 191 -16.78 -19.47 5.01
C TYR A 191 -16.00 -20.77 4.79
N ARG A 192 -15.28 -20.86 3.67
CA ARG A 192 -14.46 -22.04 3.32
C ARG A 192 -13.12 -21.98 4.05
N ILE A 193 -12.91 -22.89 5.00
CA ILE A 193 -11.71 -22.93 5.83
C ILE A 193 -10.51 -23.44 5.04
N ASP A 194 -9.47 -22.61 5.00
CA ASP A 194 -8.09 -23.06 5.00
C ASP A 194 -7.43 -22.61 6.32
N HIS A 195 -7.22 -23.55 7.24
CA HIS A 195 -6.69 -23.24 8.56
C HIS A 195 -5.26 -22.63 8.54
N TYR A 196 -4.53 -22.66 7.42
CA TYR A 196 -3.25 -21.94 7.34
C TYR A 196 -3.43 -20.43 7.32
N LEU A 197 -4.52 -19.92 6.74
CA LEU A 197 -4.83 -18.49 6.74
C LEU A 197 -5.09 -17.95 8.15
N GLY A 198 -5.50 -18.81 9.09
CA GLY A 198 -5.66 -18.46 10.50
C GLY A 198 -4.36 -18.42 11.32
N LYS A 199 -3.23 -18.85 10.76
CA LYS A 199 -1.95 -18.90 11.50
C LYS A 199 -1.33 -17.51 11.59
N GLU A 200 -0.84 -17.17 12.78
CA GLU A 200 -0.24 -15.88 13.11
C GLU A 200 0.78 -15.39 12.07
N MET A 201 1.75 -16.25 11.75
CA MET A 201 2.83 -15.89 10.82
C MET A 201 2.38 -15.77 9.37
N VAL A 202 1.26 -16.40 9.00
CA VAL A 202 0.65 -16.26 7.67
C VAL A 202 -0.08 -14.91 7.59
N LYS A 203 -0.84 -14.54 8.62
CA LYS A 203 -1.47 -13.20 8.73
C LYS A 203 -0.41 -12.08 8.73
N ASN A 204 0.73 -12.31 9.39
CA ASN A 204 1.84 -11.36 9.45
C ASN A 204 2.52 -11.08 8.10
N ILE A 205 2.32 -11.92 7.07
CA ILE A 205 2.91 -11.68 5.74
C ILE A 205 2.47 -10.33 5.17
N LEU A 206 1.18 -9.98 5.29
CA LEU A 206 0.66 -8.72 4.77
C LEU A 206 1.29 -7.51 5.49
N ILE A 207 1.44 -7.59 6.80
CA ILE A 207 2.05 -6.52 7.62
C ILE A 207 3.54 -6.39 7.31
N LEU A 208 4.27 -7.51 7.21
CA LEU A 208 5.68 -7.50 6.83
C LEU A 208 5.88 -6.84 5.47
N ARG A 209 5.08 -7.20 4.46
CA ARG A 209 5.23 -6.70 3.10
C ARG A 209 4.82 -5.23 2.95
N PHE A 210 3.65 -4.87 3.46
CA PHE A 210 3.04 -3.58 3.15
C PHE A 210 3.19 -2.54 4.26
N GLY A 211 3.58 -2.93 5.47
CA GLY A 211 3.88 -2.03 6.58
C GLY A 211 5.36 -1.64 6.69
N ASN A 212 6.25 -2.19 5.86
CA ASN A 212 7.69 -1.93 5.93
C ASN A 212 8.26 -1.54 4.55
N GLU A 213 8.80 -0.32 4.46
CA GLU A 213 9.31 0.24 3.20
C GLU A 213 10.44 -0.59 2.58
N PHE A 214 11.39 -1.05 3.40
CA PHE A 214 12.55 -1.80 2.92
C PHE A 214 12.16 -3.19 2.36
N PHE A 215 11.15 -3.84 2.94
CA PHE A 215 10.58 -5.05 2.34
C PHE A 215 9.83 -4.70 1.06
N GLY A 216 9.01 -3.65 1.06
CA GLY A 216 8.30 -3.17 -0.13
C GLY A 216 9.21 -2.94 -1.34
N ALA A 217 10.34 -2.26 -1.14
CA ALA A 217 11.33 -1.96 -2.19
C ALA A 217 12.02 -3.21 -2.76
N THR A 218 12.26 -4.23 -1.93
CA THR A 218 13.01 -5.43 -2.31
C THR A 218 12.12 -6.60 -2.76
N TRP A 219 10.79 -6.48 -2.67
CA TRP A 219 9.84 -7.56 -2.93
C TRP A 219 9.51 -7.75 -4.42
N ASN A 220 10.52 -7.95 -5.27
CA ASN A 220 10.34 -8.11 -6.72
C ASN A 220 11.50 -8.87 -7.38
N ARG A 221 11.32 -9.23 -8.67
CA ARG A 221 12.28 -9.93 -9.53
C ARG A 221 13.66 -9.28 -9.65
N ASN A 222 13.84 -8.01 -9.30
CA ASN A 222 15.16 -7.36 -9.37
C ASN A 222 16.05 -7.80 -8.22
N HIS A 223 15.47 -8.12 -7.06
CA HIS A 223 16.20 -8.44 -5.83
C HIS A 223 16.00 -9.90 -5.39
N ILE A 224 14.84 -10.49 -5.63
CA ILE A 224 14.54 -11.88 -5.28
C ILE A 224 15.01 -12.80 -6.40
N ASP A 225 15.69 -13.88 -6.04
CA ASP A 225 16.11 -14.93 -6.98
C ASP A 225 15.10 -16.08 -7.01
N ASN A 226 14.71 -16.59 -5.84
CA ASN A 226 13.70 -17.64 -5.71
C ASN A 226 12.92 -17.52 -4.39
N VAL A 227 11.71 -18.07 -4.39
CA VAL A 227 10.85 -18.18 -3.21
C VAL A 227 10.57 -19.65 -2.94
N GLN A 228 10.70 -20.07 -1.69
CA GLN A 228 10.46 -21.44 -1.24
C GLN A 228 9.38 -21.47 -0.17
N ILE A 229 8.44 -22.39 -0.30
CA ILE A 229 7.41 -22.65 0.70
C ILE A 229 7.48 -24.13 1.04
N THR A 230 7.80 -24.43 2.28
CA THR A 230 8.09 -25.79 2.74
C THR A 230 7.12 -26.20 3.83
N PHE A 231 6.55 -27.40 3.68
CA PHE A 231 5.77 -28.10 4.70
C PHE A 231 6.36 -29.50 4.92
N LYS A 232 6.61 -29.84 6.18
CA LYS A 232 7.21 -31.10 6.58
C LYS A 232 6.54 -31.62 7.83
N GLU A 233 6.20 -32.90 7.81
CA GLU A 233 5.73 -33.63 8.98
C GLU A 233 6.65 -34.82 9.27
N PRO A 234 7.02 -35.05 10.54
CA PRO A 234 7.90 -36.15 10.93
C PRO A 234 7.15 -37.48 11.13
N PHE A 235 5.82 -37.46 11.01
CA PHE A 235 4.94 -38.62 11.12
C PHE A 235 4.39 -39.01 9.75
N GLY A 236 4.04 -40.30 9.60
CA GLY A 236 3.45 -40.85 8.37
C GLY A 236 1.94 -40.60 8.31
N THR A 237 1.20 -41.55 7.73
CA THR A 237 -0.28 -41.50 7.69
C THR A 237 -0.97 -42.06 8.93
N GLU A 238 -0.22 -42.64 9.88
CA GLU A 238 -0.70 -43.07 11.21
C GLU A 238 -2.03 -43.87 11.16
N GLY A 239 -2.12 -44.87 10.28
CA GLY A 239 -3.30 -45.74 10.12
C GLY A 239 -4.45 -45.10 9.34
N ARG A 240 -4.27 -43.89 8.79
CA ARG A 240 -5.19 -43.23 7.85
C ARG A 240 -4.70 -43.33 6.40
N GLY A 241 -3.84 -44.31 6.10
CA GLY A 241 -3.22 -44.46 4.79
C GLY A 241 -4.23 -44.57 3.66
N GLY A 242 -5.29 -45.37 3.83
CA GLY A 242 -6.33 -45.56 2.82
C GLY A 242 -7.10 -44.29 2.46
N TYR A 243 -7.43 -43.44 3.44
CA TYR A 243 -8.03 -42.13 3.17
C TYR A 243 -7.03 -41.20 2.45
N PHE A 244 -5.78 -41.18 2.89
CA PHE A 244 -4.75 -40.36 2.26
C PHE A 244 -4.43 -40.80 0.82
N ASP A 245 -4.58 -42.09 0.50
CA ASP A 245 -4.31 -42.67 -0.82
C ASP A 245 -5.20 -42.07 -1.92
N GLU A 246 -6.43 -41.67 -1.57
CA GLU A 246 -7.37 -41.03 -2.51
C GLU A 246 -6.99 -39.59 -2.89
N PHE A 247 -6.20 -38.92 -2.06
CA PHE A 247 -5.89 -37.49 -2.22
C PHE A 247 -4.42 -37.23 -2.56
N GLY A 248 -3.51 -37.85 -1.81
CA GLY A 248 -2.07 -37.61 -1.85
C GLY A 248 -1.66 -36.22 -1.37
N ILE A 249 -0.34 -36.02 -1.25
CA ILE A 249 0.22 -34.81 -0.63
C ILE A 249 -0.11 -33.51 -1.39
N ILE A 250 -0.30 -33.62 -2.72
CA ILE A 250 -0.59 -32.47 -3.58
C ILE A 250 -1.97 -31.89 -3.24
N ARG A 251 -3.00 -32.73 -3.14
CA ARG A 251 -4.37 -32.29 -2.77
C ARG A 251 -4.49 -31.99 -1.27
N ASP A 252 -3.79 -32.74 -0.43
CA ASP A 252 -3.88 -32.57 1.03
C ASP A 252 -3.29 -31.22 1.49
N VAL A 253 -2.15 -30.79 0.91
CA VAL A 253 -1.36 -29.66 1.43
C VAL A 253 -0.97 -28.62 0.36
N MET A 254 -0.60 -29.04 -0.85
CA MET A 254 -0.01 -28.10 -1.82
C MET A 254 -1.05 -27.21 -2.49
N GLN A 255 -2.14 -27.79 -2.98
CA GLN A 255 -3.20 -27.09 -3.71
C GLN A 255 -3.94 -26.07 -2.83
N ASN A 256 -3.97 -26.32 -1.51
CA ASN A 256 -4.58 -25.43 -0.52
C ASN A 256 -3.50 -24.63 0.23
N HIS A 257 -2.95 -25.15 1.33
CA HIS A 257 -2.15 -24.44 2.30
C HIS A 257 -0.94 -23.71 1.70
N LEU A 258 -0.13 -24.38 0.89
CA LEU A 258 1.06 -23.75 0.31
C LEU A 258 0.70 -22.74 -0.77
N LEU A 259 -0.33 -23.02 -1.56
CA LEU A 259 -0.82 -22.09 -2.56
C LEU A 259 -1.42 -20.83 -1.93
N GLN A 260 -2.17 -20.97 -0.83
CA GLN A 260 -2.69 -19.84 -0.06
C GLN A 260 -1.56 -18.94 0.45
N VAL A 261 -0.53 -19.53 1.07
CA VAL A 261 0.67 -18.78 1.49
C VAL A 261 1.37 -18.14 0.29
N LEU A 262 1.47 -18.82 -0.86
CA LEU A 262 2.03 -18.26 -2.10
C LEU A 262 1.27 -17.02 -2.54
N THR A 263 -0.07 -17.04 -2.56
CA THR A 263 -0.85 -15.88 -3.00
C THR A 263 -0.59 -14.67 -2.12
N LEU A 264 -0.51 -14.82 -0.79
CA LEU A 264 -0.20 -13.74 0.14
C LEU A 264 1.23 -13.20 -0.03
N LEU A 265 2.19 -14.05 -0.40
CA LEU A 265 3.56 -13.64 -0.70
C LEU A 265 3.66 -12.90 -2.03
N ALA A 266 2.84 -13.26 -3.01
CA ALA A 266 3.00 -12.81 -4.39
C ALA A 266 2.03 -11.70 -4.83
N MET A 267 0.90 -11.51 -4.13
CA MET A 267 -0.12 -10.51 -4.48
C MET A 267 0.44 -9.09 -4.54
N GLU A 268 -0.14 -8.22 -5.36
CA GLU A 268 0.19 -6.79 -5.34
C GLU A 268 -0.31 -6.14 -4.04
N ARG A 269 0.08 -4.88 -3.79
CA ARG A 269 -0.49 -4.12 -2.67
C ARG A 269 -1.98 -3.92 -2.97
N PRO A 270 -2.89 -4.42 -2.11
CA PRO A 270 -4.32 -4.26 -2.33
C PRO A 270 -4.71 -2.79 -2.15
N ILE A 271 -5.85 -2.40 -2.73
CA ILE A 271 -6.36 -1.02 -2.67
C ILE A 271 -6.63 -0.61 -1.22
N SER A 272 -7.18 -1.54 -0.43
CA SER A 272 -7.35 -1.43 1.01
C SER A 272 -7.17 -2.79 1.70
N PHE A 273 -7.32 -2.83 3.03
CA PHE A 273 -7.37 -4.09 3.79
C PHE A 273 -8.80 -4.67 3.88
N SER A 274 -9.72 -4.24 3.02
CA SER A 274 -11.02 -4.89 2.90
C SER A 274 -10.87 -6.33 2.40
N ALA A 275 -11.78 -7.21 2.83
CA ALA A 275 -11.73 -8.62 2.47
C ALA A 275 -11.75 -8.84 0.95
N GLU A 276 -12.56 -8.07 0.20
CA GLU A 276 -12.61 -8.16 -1.27
C GLU A 276 -11.30 -7.75 -1.92
N ASP A 277 -10.73 -6.61 -1.54
CA ASP A 277 -9.50 -6.10 -2.17
C ASP A 277 -8.32 -7.07 -1.98
N ILE A 278 -8.25 -7.73 -0.81
CA ILE A 278 -7.26 -8.78 -0.55
C ILE A 278 -7.54 -10.00 -1.42
N ARG A 279 -8.79 -10.48 -1.49
CA ARG A 279 -9.16 -11.67 -2.27
C ARG A 279 -8.98 -11.47 -3.77
N ASP A 280 -9.28 -10.29 -4.29
CA ASP A 280 -9.08 -9.93 -5.70
C ASP A 280 -7.60 -10.01 -6.10
N GLU A 281 -6.70 -9.50 -5.26
CA GLU A 281 -5.26 -9.57 -5.53
C GLU A 281 -4.70 -11.00 -5.39
N LYS A 282 -5.25 -11.84 -4.49
CA LYS A 282 -4.94 -13.28 -4.44
C LYS A 282 -5.36 -13.99 -5.73
N VAL A 283 -6.59 -13.75 -6.20
CA VAL A 283 -7.13 -14.35 -7.43
C VAL A 283 -6.32 -13.88 -8.65
N ARG A 284 -5.90 -12.62 -8.69
CA ARG A 284 -5.04 -12.06 -9.74
C ARG A 284 -3.72 -12.84 -9.88
N VAL A 285 -3.08 -13.19 -8.76
CA VAL A 285 -1.90 -14.06 -8.76
C VAL A 285 -2.20 -15.42 -9.38
N LEU A 286 -3.26 -16.08 -8.90
CA LEU A 286 -3.63 -17.43 -9.37
C LEU A 286 -3.95 -17.44 -10.87
N ARG A 287 -4.59 -16.39 -11.39
CA ARG A 287 -4.84 -16.23 -12.84
C ARG A 287 -3.55 -16.03 -13.64
N GLY A 288 -2.53 -15.39 -13.05
CA GLY A 288 -1.20 -15.23 -13.65
C GLY A 288 -0.34 -16.50 -13.66
N MET A 289 -0.74 -17.56 -12.95
CA MET A 289 -0.01 -18.83 -12.92
C MET A 289 -0.42 -19.74 -14.08
N ALA A 290 0.55 -20.40 -14.71
CA ALA A 290 0.26 -21.50 -15.64
C ALA A 290 0.00 -22.80 -14.86
N SER A 291 -0.63 -23.79 -15.50
CA SER A 291 -0.74 -25.13 -14.95
C SER A 291 0.65 -25.73 -14.73
N ILE A 292 0.82 -26.53 -13.68
CA ILE A 292 2.12 -27.11 -13.32
C ILE A 292 2.51 -28.17 -14.35
N GLU A 293 3.66 -27.99 -14.98
CA GLU A 293 4.19 -28.94 -15.96
C GLU A 293 4.89 -30.11 -15.27
N PRO A 294 4.70 -31.37 -15.72
CA PRO A 294 5.35 -32.54 -15.10
C PRO A 294 6.87 -32.45 -14.97
N LYS A 295 7.55 -31.78 -15.92
CA LYS A 295 9.01 -31.59 -15.89
C LYS A 295 9.50 -30.73 -14.72
N ASN A 296 8.61 -29.92 -14.14
CA ASN A 296 8.88 -29.04 -13.02
C ASN A 296 8.45 -29.68 -11.69
N VAL A 297 8.33 -31.00 -11.62
CA VAL A 297 7.83 -31.73 -10.46
C VAL A 297 8.69 -32.94 -10.17
N ILE A 298 8.98 -33.15 -8.89
CA ILE A 298 9.43 -34.43 -8.37
C ILE A 298 8.43 -34.93 -7.32
N ILE A 299 8.17 -36.24 -7.33
CA ILE A 299 7.29 -36.90 -6.37
C ILE A 299 8.03 -38.05 -5.68
N GLY A 300 7.63 -38.33 -4.44
CA GLY A 300 8.19 -39.42 -3.67
C GLY A 300 7.17 -40.12 -2.78
N GLN A 301 7.51 -41.33 -2.36
CA GLN A 301 6.74 -42.13 -1.41
C GLN A 301 7.67 -42.67 -0.31
N TYR A 302 7.31 -42.54 0.97
CA TYR A 302 8.22 -42.96 2.04
C TYR A 302 8.28 -44.49 2.16
N GLY A 303 9.51 -45.00 2.21
CA GLY A 303 9.85 -46.37 2.58
C GLY A 303 10.06 -46.51 4.09
N LYS A 304 10.63 -47.64 4.50
CA LYS A 304 11.02 -47.87 5.90
C LYS A 304 12.02 -46.83 6.39
N SER A 305 12.06 -46.61 7.71
CA SER A 305 13.19 -45.91 8.31
C SER A 305 14.48 -46.72 8.13
N LEU A 306 15.63 -46.03 8.15
CA LEU A 306 16.93 -46.67 8.01
C LEU A 306 17.24 -47.68 9.12
N ASP A 307 16.68 -47.49 10.32
CA ASP A 307 16.77 -48.41 11.45
C ASP A 307 15.72 -49.53 11.43
N GLY A 308 14.81 -49.53 10.44
CA GLY A 308 13.73 -50.50 10.29
C GLY A 308 12.60 -50.41 11.31
N GLN A 309 12.62 -49.44 12.24
CA GLN A 309 11.62 -49.34 13.32
C GLN A 309 10.28 -48.74 12.84
N LYS A 310 10.30 -47.88 11.82
CA LYS A 310 9.11 -47.26 11.27
C LYS A 310 8.74 -47.90 9.92
N PRO A 311 7.47 -48.31 9.75
CA PRO A 311 7.02 -48.97 8.53
C PRO A 311 7.00 -48.01 7.33
N GLY A 312 7.08 -48.58 6.12
CA GLY A 312 6.88 -47.84 4.88
C GLY A 312 5.40 -47.57 4.60
N TYR A 313 5.08 -46.67 3.65
CA TYR A 313 3.69 -46.30 3.36
C TYR A 313 2.82 -47.50 2.94
N LYS A 314 3.37 -48.40 2.12
CA LYS A 314 2.68 -49.61 1.62
C LYS A 314 2.54 -50.73 2.66
N GLU A 315 3.16 -50.57 3.83
CA GLU A 315 3.03 -51.52 4.95
C GLU A 315 1.85 -51.17 5.86
N ASP A 316 1.22 -50.01 5.67
CA ASP A 316 -0.10 -49.73 6.24
C ASP A 316 -1.13 -50.66 5.56
N ASP A 317 -1.86 -51.45 6.36
CA ASP A 317 -2.84 -52.43 5.86
C ASP A 317 -4.03 -51.77 5.14
N THR A 318 -4.24 -50.47 5.36
CA THR A 318 -5.29 -49.70 4.69
C THR A 318 -4.88 -49.21 3.30
N VAL A 319 -3.62 -49.37 2.89
CA VAL A 319 -3.06 -48.87 1.64
C VAL A 319 -2.91 -50.01 0.61
N PRO A 320 -3.36 -49.83 -0.65
CA PRO A 320 -3.10 -50.78 -1.73
C PRO A 320 -1.60 -51.05 -1.93
N LYS A 321 -1.19 -52.31 -2.07
CA LYS A 321 0.23 -52.68 -2.22
C LYS A 321 0.87 -52.13 -3.50
N ASP A 322 0.07 -51.92 -4.54
CA ASP A 322 0.47 -51.30 -5.79
C ASP A 322 0.31 -49.77 -5.80
N SER A 323 -0.08 -49.15 -4.67
CA SER A 323 -0.27 -47.69 -4.57
C SER A 323 0.92 -46.90 -5.10
N ARG A 324 0.61 -45.84 -5.84
CA ARG A 324 1.53 -44.82 -6.37
C ARG A 324 1.25 -43.44 -5.76
N CYS A 325 0.50 -43.37 -4.66
CA CYS A 325 0.16 -42.11 -4.03
C CYS A 325 1.44 -41.38 -3.54
N PRO A 326 1.67 -40.12 -3.97
CA PRO A 326 2.81 -39.35 -3.52
C PRO A 326 2.62 -38.89 -2.07
N THR A 327 3.53 -39.29 -1.19
CA THR A 327 3.61 -38.80 0.20
C THR A 327 4.58 -37.62 0.33
N PHE A 328 5.33 -37.33 -0.73
CA PHE A 328 6.19 -36.17 -0.91
C PHE A 328 6.03 -35.60 -2.32
N ALA A 329 6.07 -34.28 -2.44
CA ALA A 329 6.24 -33.61 -3.71
C ALA A 329 7.11 -32.36 -3.55
N SER A 330 7.84 -32.01 -4.60
CA SER A 330 8.45 -30.69 -4.78
C SER A 330 8.16 -30.22 -6.19
N MET A 331 7.60 -29.03 -6.34
CA MET A 331 7.19 -28.48 -7.64
C MET A 331 7.57 -27.02 -7.77
N VAL A 332 7.74 -26.57 -9.02
CA VAL A 332 8.07 -25.18 -9.33
C VAL A 332 6.95 -24.53 -10.13
N ALA A 333 6.46 -23.41 -9.60
CA ALA A 333 5.49 -22.55 -10.23
C ALA A 333 6.12 -21.22 -10.64
N TYR A 334 5.52 -20.59 -11.66
CA TYR A 334 5.89 -19.26 -12.13
C TYR A 334 4.63 -18.40 -12.22
N ILE A 335 4.78 -17.11 -11.93
CA ILE A 335 3.69 -16.12 -11.96
C ILE A 335 4.01 -15.14 -13.09
N LYS A 336 3.15 -15.09 -14.11
CA LYS A 336 3.34 -14.23 -15.28
C LYS A 336 2.82 -12.82 -15.00
N ASN A 337 3.65 -12.01 -14.35
CA ASN A 337 3.42 -10.58 -14.18
C ASN A 337 4.75 -9.82 -14.07
N GLU A 338 4.71 -8.49 -14.09
CA GLU A 338 5.92 -7.65 -14.03
C GLU A 338 6.79 -7.94 -12.80
N ARG A 339 6.16 -8.14 -11.63
CA ARG A 339 6.86 -8.32 -10.35
C ARG A 339 7.63 -9.63 -10.27
N TRP A 340 7.09 -10.73 -10.81
CA TRP A 340 7.57 -12.10 -10.59
C TRP A 340 8.05 -12.83 -11.84
N ASP A 341 8.04 -12.17 -13.01
CA ASP A 341 8.51 -12.78 -14.24
C ASP A 341 9.96 -13.29 -14.09
N GLY A 342 10.15 -14.57 -14.40
CA GLY A 342 11.40 -15.31 -14.26
C GLY A 342 11.74 -15.81 -12.85
N VAL A 343 10.97 -15.48 -11.80
CA VAL A 343 11.25 -15.92 -10.42
C VAL A 343 10.54 -17.26 -10.12
N PRO A 344 11.28 -18.35 -9.84
CA PRO A 344 10.69 -19.63 -9.48
C PRO A 344 10.13 -19.63 -8.04
N PHE A 345 8.89 -20.10 -7.90
CA PHE A 345 8.25 -20.43 -6.63
C PHE A 345 8.30 -21.94 -6.41
N ILE A 346 9.14 -22.38 -5.47
CA ILE A 346 9.41 -23.78 -5.19
C ILE A 346 8.55 -24.21 -3.98
N LEU A 347 7.56 -25.06 -4.23
CA LEU A 347 6.66 -25.62 -3.22
C LEU A 347 7.11 -27.02 -2.83
N LYS A 348 7.31 -27.28 -1.53
CA LYS A 348 7.77 -28.57 -0.99
C LYS A 348 6.80 -29.03 0.09
N ALA A 349 6.26 -30.24 -0.04
CA ALA A 349 5.40 -30.83 0.98
C ALA A 349 5.71 -32.32 1.13
N GLY A 350 5.77 -32.81 2.37
CA GLY A 350 5.85 -34.25 2.59
C GLY A 350 5.64 -34.70 4.02
N LYS A 351 5.30 -35.99 4.14
CA LYS A 351 5.15 -36.73 5.41
C LYS A 351 6.34 -37.65 5.66
N ALA A 352 6.47 -38.14 6.89
CA ALA A 352 7.58 -39.00 7.32
C ALA A 352 8.97 -38.41 7.04
N LEU A 353 9.12 -37.10 7.23
CA LEU A 353 10.38 -36.38 7.03
C LEU A 353 11.18 -36.21 8.34
N ASN A 354 12.35 -35.60 8.27
CA ASN A 354 13.26 -35.48 9.42
C ASN A 354 12.78 -34.55 10.55
N GLU A 355 11.80 -33.68 10.32
CA GLU A 355 11.34 -32.69 11.30
C GLU A 355 9.93 -32.17 10.97
N GLN A 356 9.25 -31.60 11.97
CA GLN A 356 8.06 -30.79 11.74
C GLN A 356 8.49 -29.36 11.38
N LYS A 357 8.07 -28.86 10.20
CA LYS A 357 8.39 -27.50 9.78
C LYS A 357 7.43 -26.98 8.72
N THR A 358 6.88 -25.79 8.95
CA THR A 358 6.28 -24.96 7.92
C THR A 358 7.03 -23.63 7.87
N GLU A 359 7.57 -23.30 6.71
CA GLU A 359 8.45 -22.14 6.56
C GLU A 359 8.39 -21.57 5.14
N VAL A 360 8.42 -20.25 5.04
CA VAL A 360 8.68 -19.50 3.81
C VAL A 360 10.13 -19.04 3.84
N ARG A 361 10.84 -19.20 2.73
CA ARG A 361 12.19 -18.70 2.52
C ARG A 361 12.26 -17.93 1.22
N ILE A 362 12.66 -16.67 1.30
CA ILE A 362 12.89 -15.80 0.15
C ILE A 362 14.39 -15.61 0.03
N GLN A 363 14.99 -16.14 -1.02
CA GLN A 363 16.42 -16.02 -1.27
C GLN A 363 16.67 -14.86 -2.25
N PHE A 364 17.47 -13.89 -1.81
CA PHE A 364 17.85 -12.74 -2.62
C PHE A 364 18.95 -13.10 -3.62
N LYS A 365 19.12 -12.27 -4.65
CA LYS A 365 20.19 -12.43 -5.65
C LYS A 365 21.58 -12.23 -5.03
N ASP A 366 22.60 -12.68 -5.78
CA ASP A 366 23.99 -12.47 -5.41
C ASP A 366 24.34 -10.98 -5.38
N VAL A 367 25.19 -10.56 -4.45
CA VAL A 367 25.79 -9.22 -4.45
C VAL A 367 26.79 -9.16 -5.62
N THR A 368 26.90 -7.99 -6.26
CA THR A 368 27.80 -7.76 -7.40
C THR A 368 29.23 -8.20 -7.08
N SER A 369 29.80 -9.03 -7.96
CA SER A 369 31.17 -9.56 -7.82
C SER A 369 32.21 -8.44 -7.83
N GLY A 370 33.15 -8.46 -6.89
CA GLY A 370 34.27 -7.51 -6.84
C GLY A 370 35.03 -7.55 -5.53
N ILE A 371 34.48 -6.92 -4.48
CA ILE A 371 35.14 -6.73 -3.18
C ILE A 371 35.18 -8.04 -2.37
N PHE A 372 34.13 -8.86 -2.49
CA PHE A 372 34.02 -10.11 -1.77
C PHE A 372 33.98 -11.29 -2.72
N LYS A 373 34.84 -12.27 -2.49
CA LYS A 373 34.89 -13.53 -3.23
C LYS A 373 34.03 -14.54 -2.47
N ASP A 374 32.94 -15.00 -3.08
CA ASP A 374 32.05 -16.06 -2.56
C ASP A 374 31.20 -15.67 -1.33
N ILE A 375 30.43 -14.57 -1.43
CA ILE A 375 29.44 -14.20 -0.42
C ILE A 375 28.13 -15.01 -0.56
N PRO A 376 27.63 -15.64 0.53
CA PRO A 376 26.30 -16.25 0.55
C PRO A 376 25.17 -15.24 0.33
N ARG A 377 24.12 -15.69 -0.36
CA ARG A 377 22.91 -14.91 -0.59
C ARG A 377 22.20 -14.58 0.72
N ASN A 378 21.61 -13.39 0.79
CA ASN A 378 20.71 -13.06 1.89
C ASN A 378 19.42 -13.89 1.78
N GLU A 379 18.80 -14.18 2.91
CA GLU A 379 17.54 -14.91 2.94
C GLU A 379 16.61 -14.32 4.00
N LEU A 380 15.38 -13.97 3.62
CA LEU A 380 14.31 -13.72 4.58
C LEU A 380 13.59 -15.04 4.86
N VAL A 381 13.47 -15.40 6.12
CA VAL A 381 12.81 -16.62 6.57
C VAL A 381 11.65 -16.28 7.48
N ILE A 382 10.47 -16.78 7.13
CA ILE A 382 9.25 -16.68 7.93
C ILE A 382 8.87 -18.10 8.33
N ARG A 383 9.18 -18.48 9.57
CA ARG A 383 8.83 -19.79 10.10
C ARG A 383 7.44 -19.72 10.70
N VAL A 384 6.52 -20.42 10.05
CA VAL A 384 5.11 -20.48 10.44
C VAL A 384 4.91 -21.41 11.64
N GLN A 385 5.61 -22.54 11.68
CA GLN A 385 5.61 -23.47 12.81
C GLN A 385 6.72 -24.53 12.67
N PRO A 386 7.17 -25.17 13.77
CA PRO A 386 7.02 -24.74 15.16
C PRO A 386 7.96 -23.55 15.46
N ASN A 387 7.75 -22.88 16.60
CA ASN A 387 8.53 -21.71 17.03
C ASN A 387 8.46 -20.57 16.00
N GLU A 388 7.29 -19.93 15.97
CA GLU A 388 6.95 -18.78 15.16
C GLU A 388 8.07 -17.73 15.19
N SER A 389 8.64 -17.44 14.03
CA SER A 389 9.79 -16.53 13.92
C SER A 389 9.90 -15.89 12.54
N VAL A 390 10.47 -14.68 12.53
CA VAL A 390 10.95 -14.01 11.32
C VAL A 390 12.43 -13.74 11.49
N TYR A 391 13.27 -14.13 10.55
CA TYR A 391 14.67 -13.78 10.60
C TYR A 391 15.26 -13.52 9.21
N ILE A 392 16.23 -12.62 9.15
CA ILE A 392 16.96 -12.31 7.92
C ILE A 392 18.39 -12.81 8.06
N LYS A 393 18.77 -13.77 7.23
CA LYS A 393 20.17 -14.17 7.05
C LYS A 393 20.91 -13.12 6.25
N MET A 394 22.00 -12.63 6.81
CA MET A 394 22.84 -11.60 6.22
C MET A 394 24.32 -11.88 6.46
N ASN A 395 25.18 -11.18 5.72
CA ASN A 395 26.62 -11.27 5.88
C ASN A 395 27.09 -10.14 6.79
N SER A 396 27.88 -10.47 7.80
CA SER A 396 28.49 -9.52 8.72
C SER A 396 29.99 -9.81 8.87
N LYS A 397 30.75 -8.87 9.43
CA LYS A 397 32.15 -9.10 9.79
C LYS A 397 32.20 -10.06 10.97
N LEU A 398 33.06 -11.08 10.89
CA LEU A 398 33.35 -11.96 12.03
C LEU A 398 33.84 -11.11 13.22
N PRO A 399 33.19 -11.19 14.41
CA PRO A 399 33.65 -10.48 15.59
C PRO A 399 35.10 -10.85 15.93
N GLY A 400 35.92 -9.85 16.26
CA GLY A 400 37.35 -10.01 16.52
C GLY A 400 38.24 -9.20 15.56
N LEU A 401 39.52 -9.59 15.46
CA LEU A 401 40.56 -8.84 14.73
C LEU A 401 40.59 -9.11 13.22
N SER A 402 39.88 -10.16 12.75
CA SER A 402 39.80 -10.54 11.33
C SER A 402 38.79 -9.68 10.55
N MET A 403 39.05 -9.45 9.26
CA MET A 403 38.11 -8.84 8.30
C MET A 403 37.30 -9.87 7.50
N GLN A 404 37.34 -11.15 7.90
CA GLN A 404 36.54 -12.20 7.27
C GLN A 404 35.04 -11.96 7.48
N THR A 405 34.26 -12.31 6.47
CA THR A 405 32.79 -12.28 6.51
C THR A 405 32.24 -13.59 7.09
N VAL A 406 31.16 -13.50 7.84
CA VAL A 406 30.40 -14.63 8.39
C VAL A 406 28.90 -14.40 8.15
N VAL A 407 28.15 -15.47 7.93
CA VAL A 407 26.69 -15.41 7.87
C VAL A 407 26.13 -15.34 9.29
N THR A 408 25.27 -14.37 9.54
CA THR A 408 24.52 -14.18 10.80
C THR A 408 23.08 -13.77 10.48
N GLU A 409 22.30 -13.44 11.50
CA GLU A 409 20.89 -13.20 11.37
C GLU A 409 20.42 -12.03 12.25
N LEU A 410 19.41 -11.31 11.75
CA LEU A 410 18.53 -10.52 12.60
C LEU A 410 17.29 -11.37 12.90
N ASP A 411 17.02 -11.60 14.19
CA ASP A 411 16.02 -12.57 14.65
C ASP A 411 14.86 -11.91 15.40
N LEU A 412 13.64 -12.28 15.04
CA LEU A 412 12.41 -12.07 15.79
C LEU A 412 11.76 -13.42 16.07
N THR A 413 12.16 -14.08 17.16
CA THR A 413 11.46 -15.26 17.69
C THR A 413 10.34 -14.84 18.63
N TYR A 414 9.08 -15.15 18.28
CA TYR A 414 7.89 -14.65 18.99
C TYR A 414 7.87 -15.06 20.46
N ARG A 415 8.13 -16.34 20.74
CA ARG A 415 8.16 -16.88 22.12
C ARG A 415 9.18 -16.16 23.02
N ARG A 416 10.26 -15.64 22.45
CA ARG A 416 11.29 -14.88 23.19
C ARG A 416 10.91 -13.41 23.35
N ARG A 417 10.36 -12.79 22.29
CA ARG A 417 10.07 -11.35 22.26
C ARG A 417 8.73 -10.97 22.90
N PHE A 418 7.76 -11.87 22.85
CA PHE A 418 6.39 -11.72 23.31
C PHE A 418 6.01 -12.85 24.29
N SER A 419 6.87 -13.09 25.29
CA SER A 419 6.72 -14.20 26.26
C SER A 419 5.38 -14.22 27.01
N ASP A 420 4.77 -13.05 27.17
CA ASP A 420 3.56 -12.85 27.96
C ASP A 420 2.28 -12.95 27.11
N LEU A 421 2.42 -13.06 25.77
CA LEU A 421 1.30 -13.18 24.84
C LEU A 421 1.12 -14.63 24.42
N LYS A 422 -0.15 -15.09 24.46
CA LYS A 422 -0.53 -16.37 23.88
C LYS A 422 -0.92 -16.16 22.42
N ILE A 423 -0.19 -16.81 21.51
CA ILE A 423 -0.57 -16.86 20.09
C ILE A 423 -1.85 -17.71 19.99
N PRO A 424 -2.94 -17.19 19.39
CA PRO A 424 -4.17 -17.95 19.21
C PRO A 424 -3.96 -19.10 18.22
N GLU A 425 -4.67 -20.21 18.42
CA GLU A 425 -4.69 -21.28 17.43
C GLU A 425 -5.45 -20.84 16.17
N ALA A 426 -5.10 -21.41 15.02
CA ALA A 426 -5.70 -21.02 13.74
C ALA A 426 -7.24 -21.02 13.70
N TYR A 427 -7.87 -22.02 14.34
CA TYR A 427 -9.32 -22.11 14.40
C TYR A 427 -9.95 -21.05 15.33
N GLU A 428 -9.24 -20.58 16.36
CA GLU A 428 -9.71 -19.46 17.19
C GLU A 428 -9.83 -18.21 16.31
N SER A 429 -8.77 -17.90 15.56
CA SER A 429 -8.74 -16.76 14.65
C SER A 429 -9.83 -16.84 13.57
N LEU A 430 -9.99 -17.97 12.90
CA LEU A 430 -10.97 -18.10 11.82
C LEU A 430 -12.42 -18.07 12.32
N ILE A 431 -12.74 -18.74 13.43
CA ILE A 431 -14.10 -18.66 13.99
C ILE A 431 -14.43 -17.23 14.40
N LEU A 432 -13.45 -16.49 14.92
CA LEU A 432 -13.63 -15.06 15.23
C LEU A 432 -13.82 -14.22 13.97
N ASP A 433 -13.03 -14.44 12.93
CA ASP A 433 -13.19 -13.74 11.64
C ASP A 433 -14.59 -14.02 11.05
N ALA A 434 -15.08 -15.26 11.15
CA ALA A 434 -16.45 -15.62 10.76
C ALA A 434 -17.54 -15.01 11.65
N LEU A 435 -17.28 -14.70 12.93
CA LEU A 435 -18.20 -13.93 13.79
C LEU A 435 -18.21 -12.44 13.42
N LYS A 436 -17.05 -11.90 13.03
CA LYS A 436 -16.89 -10.53 12.55
C LYS A 436 -17.44 -10.29 11.15
N GLY A 437 -17.64 -11.36 10.38
CA GLY A 437 -18.04 -11.28 8.98
C GLY A 437 -16.86 -10.96 8.05
N ASP A 438 -15.63 -11.18 8.53
CA ASP A 438 -14.42 -10.93 7.76
C ASP A 438 -14.06 -12.14 6.91
N HIS A 439 -14.10 -11.96 5.59
CA HIS A 439 -13.79 -12.99 4.61
C HIS A 439 -12.32 -13.01 4.17
N SER A 440 -11.45 -12.11 4.67
CA SER A 440 -10.08 -11.97 4.16
C SER A 440 -9.27 -13.27 4.23
N ASN A 441 -9.58 -14.11 5.23
CA ASN A 441 -8.87 -15.36 5.55
C ASN A 441 -9.68 -16.62 5.15
N PHE A 442 -10.65 -16.47 4.24
CA PHE A 442 -11.47 -17.56 3.72
C PHE A 442 -11.34 -17.66 2.20
N VAL A 443 -11.46 -18.87 1.66
CA VAL A 443 -11.27 -19.13 0.23
C VAL A 443 -12.55 -18.79 -0.54
N ARG A 444 -12.45 -17.86 -1.50
CA ARG A 444 -13.55 -17.47 -2.40
C ARG A 444 -13.77 -18.50 -3.51
N ASP A 445 -14.96 -18.53 -4.09
CA ASP A 445 -15.28 -19.49 -5.15
C ASP A 445 -14.39 -19.40 -6.41
N ASP A 446 -14.12 -18.19 -6.88
CA ASP A 446 -13.24 -17.96 -8.04
C ASP A 446 -11.76 -18.22 -7.71
N GLU A 447 -11.37 -18.03 -6.44
CA GLU A 447 -10.06 -18.41 -5.92
C GLU A 447 -9.88 -19.93 -5.96
N LEU A 448 -10.89 -20.68 -5.52
CA LEU A 448 -10.89 -22.12 -5.57
C LEU A 448 -10.87 -22.65 -7.02
N ASP A 449 -11.64 -22.06 -7.92
CA ASP A 449 -11.63 -22.40 -9.35
C ASP A 449 -10.24 -22.19 -9.98
N ALA A 450 -9.64 -21.02 -9.73
CA ALA A 450 -8.31 -20.68 -10.24
C ALA A 450 -7.22 -21.59 -9.65
N SER A 451 -7.34 -21.98 -8.38
CA SER A 451 -6.42 -22.92 -7.74
C SER A 451 -6.48 -24.29 -8.41
N TRP A 452 -7.67 -24.84 -8.64
CA TRP A 452 -7.81 -26.17 -9.24
C TRP A 452 -7.38 -26.20 -10.70
N ARG A 453 -7.55 -25.10 -11.46
CA ARG A 453 -7.02 -24.97 -12.83
C ARG A 453 -5.50 -25.18 -12.90
N ILE A 454 -4.77 -24.76 -11.87
CA ILE A 454 -3.30 -24.86 -11.83
C ILE A 454 -2.85 -26.33 -11.64
N PHE A 455 -3.52 -27.07 -10.76
CA PHE A 455 -3.09 -28.41 -10.33
C PHE A 455 -3.77 -29.57 -11.08
N THR A 456 -5.00 -29.40 -11.56
CA THR A 456 -5.78 -30.49 -12.16
C THR A 456 -5.06 -31.21 -13.30
N PRO A 457 -4.40 -30.52 -14.27
CA PRO A 457 -3.70 -31.21 -15.34
C PRO A 457 -2.58 -32.14 -14.84
N LEU A 458 -1.83 -31.71 -13.82
CA LEU A 458 -0.79 -32.54 -13.21
C LEU A 458 -1.39 -33.73 -12.46
N LEU A 459 -2.47 -33.50 -11.72
CA LEU A 459 -3.14 -34.55 -10.95
C LEU A 459 -3.71 -35.63 -11.86
N HIS A 460 -4.42 -35.26 -12.93
CA HIS A 460 -4.90 -36.22 -13.93
C HIS A 460 -3.75 -36.93 -14.63
N TYR A 461 -2.67 -36.22 -14.98
CA TYR A 461 -1.46 -36.85 -15.52
C TYR A 461 -0.88 -37.91 -14.57
N LEU A 462 -0.84 -37.67 -13.26
CA LEU A 462 -0.35 -38.66 -12.28
C LEU A 462 -1.33 -39.82 -12.06
N ASP A 463 -2.63 -39.55 -12.06
CA ASP A 463 -3.66 -40.56 -11.83
C ASP A 463 -3.82 -41.51 -13.04
N ASP A 464 -3.71 -40.98 -14.27
CA ASP A 464 -3.92 -41.72 -15.52
C ASP A 464 -2.70 -42.55 -15.95
N ASN A 465 -1.48 -42.15 -15.56
CA ASN A 465 -0.22 -42.74 -16.00
C ASN A 465 0.42 -43.61 -14.91
N LYS A 466 -0.04 -44.86 -14.81
CA LYS A 466 0.40 -45.81 -13.76
C LYS A 466 1.87 -46.23 -13.85
N GLU A 467 2.55 -45.95 -14.97
CA GLU A 467 3.99 -46.15 -15.13
C GLU A 467 4.83 -45.11 -14.36
N ILE A 468 4.22 -44.02 -13.90
CA ILE A 468 4.90 -43.02 -13.07
C ILE A 468 5.05 -43.58 -11.66
N ILE A 469 6.29 -43.87 -11.27
CA ILE A 469 6.63 -44.42 -9.97
C ILE A 469 7.19 -43.30 -9.09
N PRO A 470 6.58 -43.01 -7.92
CA PRO A 470 7.15 -42.09 -6.96
C PRO A 470 8.51 -42.58 -6.47
N MET A 471 9.47 -41.67 -6.33
CA MET A 471 10.79 -42.02 -5.80
C MET A 471 10.69 -42.43 -4.34
N GLU A 472 11.30 -43.56 -3.99
CA GLU A 472 11.35 -43.99 -2.60
C GLU A 472 12.30 -43.09 -1.79
N TYR A 473 11.88 -42.71 -0.58
CA TYR A 473 12.74 -42.03 0.38
C TYR A 473 12.60 -42.65 1.78
N PRO A 474 13.68 -42.82 2.56
CA PRO A 474 13.57 -43.40 3.89
C PRO A 474 12.73 -42.53 4.83
N TYR A 475 11.91 -43.16 5.67
CA TYR A 475 11.22 -42.46 6.76
C TYR A 475 12.25 -41.72 7.62
N GLY A 476 12.00 -40.43 7.87
CA GLY A 476 12.87 -39.56 8.67
C GLY A 476 13.98 -38.87 7.86
N SER A 477 14.04 -39.06 6.54
CA SER A 477 14.95 -38.32 5.65
C SER A 477 14.41 -36.93 5.28
N ARG A 478 15.17 -36.15 4.49
CA ARG A 478 14.71 -34.83 3.98
C ARG A 478 13.77 -34.94 2.78
N GLY A 479 13.53 -36.15 2.25
CA GLY A 479 12.81 -36.43 1.02
C GLY A 479 13.68 -37.21 0.03
N PRO A 480 13.26 -37.32 -1.24
CA PRO A 480 14.03 -37.98 -2.30
C PRO A 480 15.45 -37.41 -2.45
N ALA A 481 16.42 -38.28 -2.77
CA ALA A 481 17.83 -37.90 -2.88
C ALA A 481 18.09 -36.79 -3.92
N VAL A 482 17.30 -36.73 -4.98
CA VAL A 482 17.40 -35.74 -6.06
C VAL A 482 16.85 -34.35 -5.68
N LEU A 483 16.28 -34.17 -4.48
CA LEU A 483 15.63 -32.92 -4.08
C LEU A 483 16.58 -31.72 -4.10
N ASP A 484 17.80 -31.89 -3.58
CA ASP A 484 18.75 -30.78 -3.49
C ASP A 484 19.21 -30.37 -4.91
N ASP A 485 19.50 -31.33 -5.81
CA ASP A 485 19.82 -31.09 -7.22
C ASP A 485 18.66 -30.43 -7.97
N PHE A 486 17.44 -30.94 -7.78
CA PHE A 486 16.22 -30.39 -8.37
C PHE A 486 16.07 -28.92 -7.99
N THR A 487 16.15 -28.58 -6.71
CA THR A 487 15.98 -27.19 -6.25
C THR A 487 17.13 -26.28 -6.70
N SER A 488 18.35 -26.82 -6.77
CA SER A 488 19.51 -26.10 -7.28
C SER A 488 19.38 -25.74 -8.76
N SER A 489 18.76 -26.62 -9.56
CA SER A 489 18.48 -26.34 -10.98
C SER A 489 17.52 -25.16 -11.21
N TYR A 490 16.76 -24.77 -10.18
CA TYR A 490 15.89 -23.58 -10.16
C TYR A 490 16.48 -22.42 -9.35
N GLY A 491 17.81 -22.35 -9.23
CA GLY A 491 18.51 -21.19 -8.67
C GLY A 491 18.71 -21.21 -7.16
N TYR A 492 18.14 -22.16 -6.42
CA TYR A 492 18.38 -22.23 -4.98
C TYR A 492 19.83 -22.61 -4.67
N LYS A 493 20.57 -21.69 -4.03
CA LYS A 493 21.93 -21.96 -3.55
C LYS A 493 21.90 -22.34 -2.08
N PHE A 494 22.11 -23.62 -1.79
CA PHE A 494 22.21 -24.09 -0.42
C PHE A 494 23.52 -23.64 0.22
N SER A 495 23.44 -23.00 1.39
CA SER A 495 24.59 -22.35 2.05
C SER A 495 25.01 -23.10 3.32
N ASP A 496 25.26 -24.41 3.27
CA ASP A 496 25.85 -25.15 4.40
C ASP A 496 27.37 -24.94 4.52
N ALA A 497 28.02 -24.47 3.44
CA ALA A 497 29.48 -24.25 3.40
C ALA A 497 29.99 -23.18 4.39
N ALA A 498 29.10 -22.39 5.01
CA ALA A 498 29.45 -21.34 5.98
C ALA A 498 29.31 -21.77 7.46
N GLY A 499 28.91 -23.02 7.75
CA GLY A 499 28.73 -23.49 9.13
C GLY A 499 27.55 -22.85 9.88
N TYR A 500 26.63 -22.21 9.16
CA TYR A 500 25.45 -21.55 9.72
C TYR A 500 24.43 -22.56 10.25
N GLN A 501 24.10 -22.49 11.54
CA GLN A 501 23.04 -23.27 12.17
C GLN A 501 22.12 -22.33 12.94
N TRP A 502 20.80 -22.47 12.71
CA TRP A 502 19.78 -21.68 13.40
C TRP A 502 18.68 -22.58 13.98
N PRO A 503 18.28 -22.39 15.25
CA PRO A 503 18.86 -21.45 16.21
C PRO A 503 20.29 -21.88 16.62
N MET A 504 21.12 -20.91 16.99
CA MET A 504 22.48 -21.19 17.45
C MET A 504 22.42 -21.91 18.80
N ASN A 505 22.96 -23.13 18.91
CA ASN A 505 23.00 -23.87 20.19
C ASN A 505 23.89 -23.11 21.20
N GLU A 506 23.33 -22.74 22.36
CA GLU A 506 24.05 -22.03 23.44
C GLU A 506 25.33 -22.75 23.89
N GLN A 507 25.40 -24.08 23.77
CA GLN A 507 26.59 -24.88 24.12
C GLN A 507 27.81 -24.68 23.20
N LYS A 508 27.66 -24.16 21.97
CA LYS A 508 28.79 -23.92 21.06
C LYS A 508 29.50 -22.57 21.27
N LEU A 509 28.88 -21.64 21.99
CA LEU A 509 29.51 -20.36 22.35
C LEU A 509 30.69 -20.53 23.32
N LEU A 510 30.68 -21.59 24.13
CA LEU A 510 31.74 -21.90 25.11
C LEU A 510 32.92 -22.69 24.54
N SER A 511 32.79 -23.31 23.36
CA SER A 511 33.84 -24.18 22.78
C SER A 511 34.66 -23.53 21.67
N CYS A 512 34.37 -22.28 21.29
CA CYS A 512 35.21 -21.50 20.38
C CYS A 512 36.42 -20.92 21.15
N HIS A 513 37.27 -21.80 21.68
CA HIS A 513 38.64 -21.47 22.08
C HIS A 513 39.61 -22.01 21.02
N ILE A 514 40.50 -21.12 20.60
CA ILE A 514 41.54 -21.29 19.58
C ILE A 514 42.36 -22.57 19.88
N PRO A 515 42.55 -23.50 18.93
CA PRO A 515 43.56 -24.53 19.10
C PRO A 515 44.96 -23.94 18.85
N PRO A 516 45.99 -24.32 19.62
CA PRO A 516 47.34 -23.82 19.41
C PRO A 516 47.96 -24.45 18.14
N PRO A 517 48.96 -23.81 17.52
CA PRO A 517 49.58 -24.33 16.33
C PRO A 517 50.64 -25.37 16.72
N ASN A 518 50.44 -26.64 16.34
CA ASN A 518 51.51 -27.59 15.96
C ASN A 518 50.91 -28.98 15.73
N HIS A 519 51.01 -29.51 14.50
CA HIS A 519 51.82 -30.68 14.17
C HIS A 519 51.44 -31.30 12.80
N LEU A 520 52.46 -31.32 11.92
CA LEU A 520 52.90 -32.45 11.07
C LEU A 520 51.90 -33.03 10.05
N ARG A 521 52.12 -32.73 8.76
CA ARG A 521 52.85 -33.60 7.79
C ARG A 521 52.03 -34.83 7.35
N ASN A 522 51.55 -34.83 6.10
CA ASN A 522 52.28 -35.40 4.96
C ASN A 522 51.41 -35.56 3.70
N HIS A 523 52.12 -35.43 2.57
CA HIS A 523 51.81 -35.83 1.18
C HIS A 523 50.87 -34.91 0.36
N LEU A 524 51.42 -34.03 -0.52
CA LEU A 524 52.01 -34.27 -1.87
C LEU A 524 50.90 -34.68 -2.87
N ARG A 525 50.64 -34.06 -4.01
CA ARG A 525 51.37 -33.34 -5.09
C ARG A 525 50.27 -32.74 -6.00
N ALA A 526 50.45 -31.87 -6.98
CA ALA A 526 51.50 -30.99 -7.47
C ALA A 526 50.86 -30.21 -8.64
N HIS A 527 51.35 -28.99 -8.86
CA HIS A 527 51.53 -28.24 -10.13
C HIS A 527 51.23 -26.76 -9.88
N THR A 528 52.25 -25.96 -9.55
CA THR A 528 53.10 -25.15 -10.46
C THR A 528 52.25 -24.12 -11.22
N MET A 529 52.44 -22.79 -11.08
CA MET A 529 53.69 -22.04 -11.03
C MET A 529 53.64 -20.73 -10.22
N SER A 530 54.84 -20.43 -9.74
CA SER A 530 55.53 -19.30 -9.12
C SER A 530 55.15 -17.83 -9.43
N PRO A 531 55.67 -16.89 -8.60
CA PRO A 531 55.10 -15.58 -8.27
C PRO A 531 56.03 -14.38 -8.60
N ALA A 532 55.61 -13.14 -8.26
CA ALA A 532 56.46 -11.97 -7.99
C ALA A 532 55.54 -10.78 -7.63
N GLN A 533 55.87 -9.79 -6.79
CA GLN A 533 56.83 -9.59 -5.71
C GLN A 533 56.41 -8.26 -5.06
N ASP A 534 56.65 -8.15 -3.76
CA ASP A 534 56.78 -6.97 -2.89
C ASP A 534 56.71 -5.55 -3.50
N ILE A 535 56.13 -4.60 -2.74
CA ILE A 535 56.91 -3.60 -1.99
C ILE A 535 56.03 -2.86 -0.99
N ALA A 536 56.63 -2.66 0.18
CA ALA A 536 56.14 -2.03 1.39
C ALA A 536 56.03 -0.49 1.30
N GLY A 537 55.24 0.07 2.22
CA GLY A 537 55.21 1.49 2.58
C GLY A 537 54.13 1.72 3.64
N SER A 538 54.40 1.38 4.90
CA SER A 538 54.80 2.33 5.95
C SER A 538 53.68 3.27 6.43
N GLY A 539 53.00 2.84 7.50
CA GLY A 539 53.22 3.46 8.82
C GLY A 539 52.40 4.69 9.24
N ILE A 540 51.89 4.57 10.47
CA ILE A 540 51.61 5.63 11.47
C ILE A 540 50.24 6.31 11.28
N SER A 541 49.16 5.87 11.93
CA SER A 541 48.86 5.85 13.37
C SER A 541 48.98 7.23 14.05
N GLN A 542 47.87 7.93 14.23
CA GLN A 542 47.64 8.68 15.48
C GLN A 542 46.17 9.06 15.66
N LEU A 543 45.74 8.84 16.92
CA LEU A 543 44.66 9.51 17.64
C LEU A 543 43.22 9.00 17.44
N ALA A 544 42.96 7.85 18.08
CA ALA A 544 41.70 7.59 18.76
C ALA A 544 41.85 7.94 20.24
N ARG A 545 40.99 8.83 20.75
CA ARG A 545 40.25 8.73 22.04
C ARG A 545 39.82 10.11 22.54
N GLN A 546 38.50 10.30 22.62
CA GLN A 546 37.74 10.53 23.86
C GLN A 546 36.40 11.15 23.48
N VAL A 547 35.27 10.53 23.84
CA VAL A 547 34.25 11.12 24.72
C VAL A 547 33.41 9.97 25.28
N SER A 548 33.36 9.93 26.61
CA SER A 548 32.51 9.06 27.41
C SER A 548 31.09 9.60 27.54
N ASN A 549 30.16 8.69 27.72
CA ASN A 549 28.75 8.87 28.06
C ASN A 549 28.43 10.01 29.05
N SER A 550 27.38 10.77 28.76
CA SER A 550 26.49 11.36 29.77
C SER A 550 25.04 11.34 29.26
N LEU A 551 24.12 11.13 30.21
CA LEU A 551 22.71 10.75 30.05
C LEU A 551 21.76 11.97 29.99
N ASN A 552 20.69 11.77 29.21
CA ASN A 552 19.28 12.14 29.41
C ASN A 552 18.73 13.57 29.24
N LEU A 553 17.57 13.56 28.54
CA LEU A 553 16.36 14.41 28.61
C LEU A 553 16.35 15.76 27.89
N SER A 554 15.63 15.81 26.75
CA SER A 554 14.60 16.83 26.53
C SER A 554 13.49 16.33 25.60
N THR A 555 12.25 16.50 26.05
CA THR A 555 10.97 16.20 25.39
C THR A 555 10.45 17.37 24.54
N SER A 556 9.64 17.00 23.52
CA SER A 556 8.58 17.78 22.81
C SER A 556 8.93 18.38 21.44
N PRO A 557 7.95 18.65 20.53
CA PRO A 557 6.53 18.27 20.50
C PRO A 557 6.07 17.56 19.20
N ASN A 558 4.87 16.97 19.27
CA ASN A 558 4.10 16.43 18.15
C ASN A 558 3.82 17.48 17.05
N LEU A 559 4.14 17.13 15.80
CA LEU A 559 3.61 17.77 14.59
C LEU A 559 2.85 16.71 13.80
N SER A 560 1.52 16.84 13.81
CA SER A 560 0.57 16.07 13.02
C SER A 560 0.66 16.50 11.55
N PHE A 561 1.19 15.62 10.70
CA PHE A 561 1.13 15.77 9.24
C PHE A 561 -0.19 15.18 8.73
N HIS A 562 -1.03 16.01 8.12
CA HIS A 562 -2.18 15.57 7.33
C HIS A 562 -1.78 15.54 5.85
N SER A 563 -1.85 14.36 5.24
CA SER A 563 -1.75 14.19 3.79
C SER A 563 -3.15 14.34 3.18
N PRO A 564 -3.35 15.12 2.09
CA PRO A 564 -4.62 15.12 1.36
C PRO A 564 -4.76 13.81 0.54
N PRO A 565 -5.99 13.36 0.27
CA PRO A 565 -6.25 12.11 -0.44
C PRO A 565 -5.88 12.20 -1.92
N SER A 566 -5.13 11.21 -2.39
CA SER A 566 -4.84 10.98 -3.81
C SER A 566 -6.07 10.37 -4.48
N THR A 567 -6.67 11.08 -5.44
CA THR A 567 -7.74 10.51 -6.29
C THR A 567 -7.49 10.71 -7.79
N PHE A 568 -7.53 9.56 -8.46
CA PHE A 568 -7.93 9.26 -9.84
C PHE A 568 -6.89 9.03 -10.95
N ARG A 569 -6.90 7.78 -11.41
CA ARG A 569 -6.60 7.32 -12.77
C ARG A 569 -7.84 6.54 -13.25
N GLN A 570 -8.50 7.02 -14.31
CA GLN A 570 -9.58 6.30 -14.99
C GLN A 570 -9.02 5.18 -15.90
N PRO A 571 -9.74 4.06 -16.12
CA PRO A 571 -9.53 3.16 -17.24
C PRO A 571 -10.35 3.59 -18.48
N PRO A 572 -10.00 3.12 -19.70
CA PRO A 572 -10.53 3.64 -20.96
C PRO A 572 -11.93 3.12 -21.30
N GLY A 573 -12.60 3.87 -22.19
CA GLY A 573 -14.03 3.84 -22.44
C GLY A 573 -14.65 2.53 -22.95
N GLY A 574 -15.89 2.32 -22.50
CA GLY A 574 -16.88 1.42 -23.09
C GLY A 574 -18.27 1.98 -22.83
N SER A 575 -18.93 2.49 -23.88
CA SER A 575 -20.35 2.87 -23.87
C SER A 575 -21.23 1.63 -23.63
N PHE A 576 -22.26 1.70 -22.77
CA PHE A 576 -23.64 1.28 -23.09
C PHE A 576 -24.62 1.49 -21.91
N ASN A 577 -25.71 2.21 -22.24
CA ASN A 577 -27.09 2.23 -21.71
C ASN A 577 -27.43 2.49 -20.24
N SER A 578 -28.15 3.60 -20.07
CA SER A 578 -29.14 3.83 -19.01
C SER A 578 -30.28 2.80 -19.05
N GLN A 579 -30.61 2.18 -17.92
CA GLN A 579 -31.98 1.86 -17.56
C GLN A 579 -32.13 1.66 -16.05
N ASN A 580 -33.20 2.25 -15.52
CA ASN A 580 -33.62 2.33 -14.12
C ASN A 580 -33.60 1.00 -13.36
N GLN A 581 -33.03 1.00 -12.16
CA GLN A 581 -33.55 0.22 -11.03
C GLN A 581 -33.51 1.04 -9.74
N THR A 582 -34.63 0.96 -9.03
CA THR A 582 -35.07 1.78 -7.89
C THR A 582 -34.68 1.17 -6.54
N ASN A 583 -34.11 2.00 -5.66
CA ASN A 583 -34.07 2.03 -4.17
C ASN A 583 -34.37 0.78 -3.31
N SER A 584 -33.43 0.47 -2.40
CA SER A 584 -33.51 0.65 -0.90
C SER A 584 -32.28 -0.01 -0.23
N SER A 585 -31.59 0.44 0.83
CA SER A 585 -31.47 1.68 1.61
C SER A 585 -30.45 1.42 2.75
N HIS A 586 -29.30 2.08 2.78
CA HIS A 586 -28.61 2.54 4.01
C HIS A 586 -27.72 3.74 3.63
N ALA A 587 -28.01 4.88 4.24
CA ALA A 587 -27.62 6.21 3.78
C ALA A 587 -26.15 6.51 4.08
N GLN A 588 -25.34 6.73 3.04
CA GLN A 588 -24.30 7.75 3.12
C GLN A 588 -25.02 9.08 3.39
N GLN A 589 -24.82 9.67 4.57
CA GLN A 589 -25.35 10.99 4.85
C GLN A 589 -24.74 11.98 3.86
N LEU A 590 -25.53 12.39 2.87
CA LEU A 590 -25.14 13.38 1.87
C LEU A 590 -24.79 14.69 2.58
N ALA A 591 -23.68 15.32 2.20
CA ALA A 591 -23.34 16.65 2.66
C ALA A 591 -24.44 17.63 2.23
N LYS A 592 -24.89 18.48 3.16
CA LYS A 592 -25.85 19.54 2.88
C LYS A 592 -25.17 20.56 1.97
N GLN A 593 -25.72 20.78 0.77
CA GLN A 593 -25.30 21.90 -0.07
C GLN A 593 -25.81 23.18 0.58
N LEU A 594 -24.91 23.93 1.22
CA LEU A 594 -25.28 25.19 1.86
C LEU A 594 -25.39 26.28 0.80
N LYS A 595 -26.45 27.08 0.88
CA LYS A 595 -26.67 28.21 -0.03
C LYS A 595 -26.39 29.52 0.70
N PRO A 596 -25.74 30.50 0.05
CA PRO A 596 -25.61 31.84 0.59
C PRO A 596 -26.98 32.47 0.86
N PHE A 597 -27.08 33.24 1.96
CA PHE A 597 -28.34 33.85 2.38
C PHE A 597 -28.93 34.87 1.40
N ASP A 598 -28.08 35.63 0.70
CA ASP A 598 -28.49 36.59 -0.32
C ASP A 598 -28.59 35.88 -1.68
N THR A 599 -29.81 35.47 -2.05
CA THR A 599 -30.13 34.64 -3.23
C THR A 599 -30.03 35.44 -4.53
N LYS A 600 -28.80 35.74 -4.94
CA LYS A 600 -28.48 36.01 -6.35
C LYS A 600 -27.75 34.80 -6.90
N ASP A 601 -28.11 34.40 -8.12
CA ASP A 601 -27.38 33.36 -8.84
C ASP A 601 -25.89 33.71 -8.87
N ILE A 602 -25.03 32.78 -8.40
CA ILE A 602 -23.58 32.99 -8.38
C ILE A 602 -23.08 33.12 -9.82
N LYS A 603 -22.64 34.32 -10.17
CA LYS A 603 -22.02 34.64 -11.46
C LYS A 603 -20.52 34.40 -11.41
N VAL A 604 -20.03 33.60 -12.35
CA VAL A 604 -18.63 33.20 -12.48
C VAL A 604 -18.11 33.71 -13.82
N LEU A 605 -17.04 34.51 -13.79
CA LEU A 605 -16.33 34.95 -15.00
C LEU A 605 -15.01 34.21 -15.10
N LEU A 606 -14.83 33.40 -16.15
CA LEU A 606 -13.58 32.71 -16.43
C LEU A 606 -12.90 33.36 -17.65
N LEU A 607 -11.67 33.81 -17.50
CA LEU A 607 -10.90 34.49 -18.54
C LEU A 607 -9.73 33.61 -19.00
N GLU A 608 -9.21 33.89 -20.20
CA GLU A 608 -7.98 33.28 -20.73
C GLU A 608 -8.07 31.76 -21.02
N ASN A 609 -9.25 31.29 -21.43
CA ASN A 609 -9.46 29.90 -21.87
C ASN A 609 -9.07 28.88 -20.79
N VAL A 610 -9.70 28.99 -19.63
CA VAL A 610 -9.65 27.97 -18.56
C VAL A 610 -10.08 26.60 -19.12
N ASN A 611 -9.41 25.53 -18.69
CA ASN A 611 -9.68 24.16 -19.15
C ASN A 611 -11.15 23.77 -18.90
N GLU A 612 -11.73 23.02 -19.85
CA GLU A 612 -13.14 22.62 -19.85
C GLU A 612 -13.54 21.84 -18.59
N ALA A 613 -12.65 21.03 -18.01
CA ALA A 613 -12.92 20.32 -16.77
C ALA A 613 -13.28 21.26 -15.60
N GLY A 614 -12.60 22.41 -15.50
CA GLY A 614 -12.91 23.42 -14.48
C GLY A 614 -14.25 24.12 -14.75
N VAL A 615 -14.54 24.41 -16.02
CA VAL A 615 -15.81 25.00 -16.46
C VAL A 615 -16.99 24.08 -16.09
N GLU A 616 -16.87 22.79 -16.37
CA GLU A 616 -17.93 21.81 -16.10
C GLU A 616 -18.14 21.56 -14.61
N ILE A 617 -17.09 21.59 -13.77
CA ILE A 617 -17.24 21.53 -12.30
C ILE A 617 -18.06 22.71 -11.78
N LEU A 618 -17.77 23.92 -12.26
CA LEU A 618 -18.46 25.14 -11.83
C LEU A 618 -19.91 25.19 -12.34
N LYS A 619 -20.17 24.80 -13.60
CA LYS A 619 -21.53 24.65 -14.12
C LYS A 619 -22.32 23.56 -13.39
N GLY A 620 -21.66 22.47 -13.01
CA GLY A 620 -22.27 21.36 -12.27
C GLY A 620 -22.81 21.76 -10.89
N GLN A 621 -22.35 22.88 -10.31
CA GLN A 621 -22.91 23.45 -9.08
C GLN A 621 -24.13 24.36 -9.33
N GLY A 622 -24.53 24.57 -10.59
CA GLY A 622 -25.63 25.48 -10.95
C GLY A 622 -25.23 26.96 -11.05
N TYR A 623 -23.94 27.28 -11.12
CA TYR A 623 -23.48 28.66 -11.28
C TYR A 623 -23.65 29.19 -12.70
N GLN A 624 -23.84 30.50 -12.84
CA GLN A 624 -23.87 31.18 -14.13
C GLN A 624 -22.43 31.44 -14.60
N VAL A 625 -21.89 30.55 -15.43
CA VAL A 625 -20.49 30.60 -15.89
C VAL A 625 -20.39 31.28 -17.26
N GLU A 626 -19.74 32.46 -17.32
CA GLU A 626 -19.31 33.11 -18.55
C GLU A 626 -17.80 32.82 -18.77
N ALA A 627 -17.46 32.09 -19.84
CA ALA A 627 -16.08 31.78 -20.19
C ALA A 627 -15.62 32.56 -21.44
N ILE A 628 -14.59 33.40 -21.29
CA ILE A 628 -14.01 34.22 -22.35
C ILE A 628 -12.60 33.73 -22.66
N LYS A 629 -12.31 33.49 -23.95
CA LYS A 629 -11.02 32.94 -24.39
C LYS A 629 -9.86 33.93 -24.27
N ALA A 630 -10.15 35.23 -24.34
CA ALA A 630 -9.15 36.29 -24.28
C ALA A 630 -9.02 36.89 -22.87
N SER A 631 -7.89 37.53 -22.59
CA SER A 631 -7.76 38.48 -21.49
C SER A 631 -8.46 39.80 -21.85
N LEU A 632 -9.04 40.47 -20.87
CA LEU A 632 -9.71 41.76 -21.06
C LEU A 632 -8.77 42.92 -20.72
N ALA A 633 -8.97 44.06 -21.39
CA ALA A 633 -8.34 45.32 -20.99
C ALA A 633 -8.93 45.81 -19.65
N GLU A 634 -8.16 46.62 -18.90
CA GLU A 634 -8.54 47.03 -17.53
C GLU A 634 -9.92 47.68 -17.46
N ASP A 635 -10.27 48.58 -18.38
CA ASP A 635 -11.57 49.27 -18.37
C ASP A 635 -12.75 48.31 -18.64
N GLN A 636 -12.57 47.33 -19.53
CA GLN A 636 -13.58 46.30 -19.81
C GLN A 636 -13.70 45.30 -18.64
N LEU A 637 -12.58 45.01 -17.98
CA LEU A 637 -12.55 44.16 -16.80
C LEU A 637 -13.29 44.81 -15.62
N ILE A 638 -13.10 46.11 -15.42
CA ILE A 638 -13.83 46.90 -14.40
C ILE A 638 -15.34 46.86 -14.66
N GLU A 639 -15.77 46.99 -15.91
CA GLU A 639 -17.20 46.93 -16.24
C GLU A 639 -17.82 45.57 -15.87
N LYS A 640 -17.14 44.47 -16.23
CA LYS A 640 -17.64 43.12 -15.96
C LYS A 640 -17.54 42.70 -14.49
N ILE A 641 -16.45 43.04 -13.80
CA ILE A 641 -16.18 42.52 -12.44
C ILE A 641 -17.18 43.03 -11.39
N ARG A 642 -17.85 44.16 -11.65
CA ARG A 642 -18.86 44.77 -10.76
C ARG A 642 -20.04 43.85 -10.43
N ASP A 643 -20.38 42.92 -11.33
CA ASP A 643 -21.54 42.03 -11.22
C ASP A 643 -21.15 40.55 -11.02
N VAL A 644 -19.86 40.27 -10.76
CA VAL A 644 -19.34 38.90 -10.68
C VAL A 644 -18.99 38.54 -9.23
N HIS A 645 -19.28 37.29 -8.84
CA HIS A 645 -19.00 36.76 -7.51
C HIS A 645 -17.71 35.94 -7.47
N VAL A 646 -17.39 35.24 -8.57
CA VAL A 646 -16.20 34.41 -8.70
C VAL A 646 -15.49 34.77 -9.99
N ILE A 647 -14.19 35.06 -9.94
CA ILE A 647 -13.40 35.27 -11.14
C ILE A 647 -12.27 34.24 -11.25
N GLY A 648 -12.18 33.58 -12.40
CA GLY A 648 -11.08 32.70 -12.76
C GLY A 648 -10.19 33.36 -13.80
N ILE A 649 -8.90 33.48 -13.51
CA ILE A 649 -7.92 34.09 -14.41
C ILE A 649 -6.71 33.17 -14.61
N ARG A 650 -5.91 33.43 -15.64
CA ARG A 650 -4.60 32.79 -15.82
C ARG A 650 -3.52 33.86 -15.70
N SER A 651 -2.48 33.81 -16.53
CA SER A 651 -1.26 34.58 -16.35
C SER A 651 -1.31 36.02 -16.86
N LYS A 652 -2.24 36.35 -17.77
CA LYS A 652 -2.30 37.63 -18.49
C LYS A 652 -3.18 38.67 -17.80
N THR A 653 -4.37 38.30 -17.34
CA THR A 653 -5.31 39.24 -16.73
C THR A 653 -4.74 39.74 -15.41
N LYS A 654 -4.67 41.07 -15.23
CA LYS A 654 -4.17 41.70 -14.00
C LYS A 654 -5.34 42.21 -13.16
N LEU A 655 -5.45 41.72 -11.92
CA LEU A 655 -6.37 42.23 -10.91
C LEU A 655 -5.62 43.22 -10.02
N THR A 656 -5.51 44.46 -10.53
CA THR A 656 -4.89 45.58 -9.82
C THR A 656 -5.80 46.10 -8.72
N LYS A 657 -5.25 46.89 -7.79
CA LYS A 657 -6.02 47.57 -6.75
C LYS A 657 -7.26 48.30 -7.30
N LYS A 658 -7.11 49.04 -8.41
CA LYS A 658 -8.20 49.77 -9.08
C LYS A 658 -9.32 48.84 -9.56
N VAL A 659 -8.97 47.66 -10.07
CA VAL A 659 -9.97 46.66 -10.51
C VAL A 659 -10.70 46.06 -9.31
N LEU A 660 -9.97 45.72 -8.24
CA LEU A 660 -10.55 45.12 -7.03
C LEU A 660 -11.46 46.10 -6.28
N GLU A 661 -11.12 47.39 -6.22
CA GLU A 661 -11.97 48.44 -5.61
C GLU A 661 -13.35 48.58 -6.27
N GLU A 662 -13.46 48.23 -7.55
CA GLU A 662 -14.72 48.23 -8.30
C GLU A 662 -15.51 46.91 -8.15
N ALA A 663 -14.89 45.86 -7.62
CA ALA A 663 -15.43 44.50 -7.55
C ALA A 663 -16.32 44.26 -6.32
N LYS A 664 -17.43 44.99 -6.21
CA LYS A 664 -18.29 45.02 -5.01
C LYS A 664 -18.88 43.66 -4.59
N ASN A 665 -19.14 42.77 -5.55
CA ASN A 665 -19.77 41.47 -5.29
C ASN A 665 -18.76 40.31 -5.24
N LEU A 666 -17.50 40.54 -5.61
CA LEU A 666 -16.50 39.48 -5.76
C LEU A 666 -16.17 38.88 -4.40
N ILE A 667 -16.28 37.56 -4.25
CA ILE A 667 -15.96 36.83 -2.99
C ILE A 667 -14.69 36.00 -3.11
N VAL A 668 -14.34 35.54 -4.32
CA VAL A 668 -13.17 34.67 -4.51
C VAL A 668 -12.56 34.79 -5.91
N ILE A 669 -11.24 34.64 -5.98
CA ILE A 669 -10.42 34.64 -7.19
C ILE A 669 -9.74 33.27 -7.32
N GLY A 670 -9.88 32.63 -8.48
CA GLY A 670 -9.15 31.43 -8.86
C GLY A 670 -8.05 31.75 -9.88
N CYS A 671 -6.80 31.60 -9.48
CA CYS A 671 -5.67 31.63 -10.41
C CYS A 671 -5.49 30.23 -10.99
N PHE A 672 -5.97 30.02 -12.22
CA PHE A 672 -5.80 28.79 -12.99
C PHE A 672 -4.37 28.66 -13.57
N CYS A 673 -3.40 28.86 -12.70
CA CYS A 673 -1.97 28.73 -12.93
C CYS A 673 -1.24 28.58 -11.59
N ILE A 674 0.06 28.30 -11.64
CA ILE A 674 0.88 28.12 -10.44
C ILE A 674 1.08 29.44 -9.68
N GLY A 675 1.33 30.55 -10.40
CA GLY A 675 1.62 31.85 -9.80
C GLY A 675 0.39 32.73 -9.55
N THR A 676 0.55 33.72 -8.67
CA THR A 676 -0.49 34.69 -8.29
C THR A 676 -0.04 36.16 -8.46
N ASN A 677 1.10 36.40 -9.12
CA ASN A 677 1.70 37.73 -9.34
C ASN A 677 0.79 38.73 -10.08
N GLN A 678 -0.26 38.22 -10.72
CA GLN A 678 -1.25 38.99 -11.44
C GLN A 678 -2.38 39.53 -10.54
N VAL A 679 -2.39 39.20 -9.25
CA VAL A 679 -3.40 39.62 -8.27
C VAL A 679 -2.75 40.45 -7.17
N ASP A 680 -3.33 41.61 -6.85
CA ASP A 680 -2.99 42.36 -5.65
C ASP A 680 -3.56 41.66 -4.39
N LEU A 681 -2.79 40.73 -3.84
CA LEU A 681 -3.21 39.88 -2.72
C LEU A 681 -3.56 40.67 -1.45
N GLN A 682 -2.86 41.78 -1.20
CA GLN A 682 -3.08 42.60 -0.01
C GLN A 682 -4.41 43.34 -0.11
N THR A 683 -4.69 43.96 -1.25
CA THR A 683 -5.98 44.60 -1.51
C THR A 683 -7.12 43.57 -1.46
N ALA A 684 -6.94 42.40 -2.07
CA ALA A 684 -7.92 41.32 -2.03
C ALA A 684 -8.24 40.86 -0.60
N ALA A 685 -7.20 40.66 0.24
CA ALA A 685 -7.38 40.28 1.64
C ALA A 685 -8.11 41.36 2.45
N SER A 686 -7.79 42.64 2.23
CA SER A 686 -8.42 43.77 2.93
C SER A 686 -9.91 43.94 2.61
N GLN A 687 -10.37 43.39 1.49
CA GLN A 687 -11.78 43.36 1.08
C GLN A 687 -12.46 42.00 1.37
N GLY A 688 -11.75 41.07 2.03
CA GLY A 688 -12.27 39.74 2.35
C GLY A 688 -12.45 38.83 1.13
N ILE A 689 -11.67 39.04 0.06
CA ILE A 689 -11.70 38.23 -1.17
C ILE A 689 -10.63 37.15 -1.07
N ALA A 690 -11.03 35.87 -1.09
CA ALA A 690 -10.09 34.76 -1.05
C ALA A 690 -9.42 34.54 -2.41
N VAL A 691 -8.14 34.17 -2.42
CA VAL A 691 -7.39 33.86 -3.65
C VAL A 691 -6.84 32.44 -3.57
N PHE A 692 -7.15 31.61 -4.57
CA PHE A 692 -6.67 30.23 -4.69
C PHE A 692 -5.83 30.06 -5.95
N ASN A 693 -4.87 29.13 -5.90
CA ASN A 693 -4.06 28.70 -7.04
C ASN A 693 -3.83 27.18 -6.97
N SER A 694 -3.10 26.64 -7.93
CA SER A 694 -2.71 25.23 -7.96
C SER A 694 -1.19 25.14 -8.01
N PRO A 695 -0.47 25.13 -6.87
CA PRO A 695 0.98 25.29 -6.86
C PRO A 695 1.77 24.06 -7.34
N PHE A 696 1.15 22.88 -7.38
CA PHE A 696 1.87 21.61 -7.61
C PHE A 696 1.51 20.87 -8.89
N SER A 697 0.38 21.21 -9.54
CA SER A 697 -0.20 20.40 -10.62
C SER A 697 0.67 20.26 -11.88
N ASN A 698 1.68 21.11 -12.07
CA ASN A 698 2.60 21.03 -13.21
C ASN A 698 3.98 20.43 -12.88
N SER A 699 4.20 19.98 -11.65
CA SER A 699 5.55 19.57 -11.20
C SER A 699 6.13 18.46 -12.06
N ARG A 700 5.26 17.52 -12.47
CA ARG A 700 5.61 16.39 -13.31
C ARG A 700 5.93 16.80 -14.74
N SER A 701 5.10 17.66 -15.34
CA SER A 701 5.28 18.17 -16.69
C SER A 701 6.64 18.86 -16.85
N VAL A 702 7.03 19.66 -15.86
CA VAL A 702 8.33 20.35 -15.88
C VAL A 702 9.49 19.34 -15.77
N ALA A 703 9.38 18.36 -14.87
CA ALA A 703 10.42 17.35 -14.69
C ALA A 703 10.61 16.50 -15.97
N GLU A 704 9.52 16.14 -16.66
CA GLU A 704 9.58 15.40 -17.92
C GLU A 704 10.20 16.23 -19.05
N LEU A 705 9.87 17.52 -19.15
CA LEU A 705 10.50 18.42 -20.12
C LEU A 705 12.02 18.50 -19.89
N VAL A 706 12.47 18.65 -18.64
CA VAL A 706 13.91 18.73 -18.33
C VAL A 706 14.64 17.45 -18.71
N ILE A 707 14.06 16.27 -18.49
CA ILE A 707 14.64 15.01 -18.96
C ILE A 707 14.75 14.99 -20.50
N SER A 708 13.71 15.45 -21.19
CA SER A 708 13.73 15.57 -22.66
C SER A 708 14.85 16.51 -23.13
N GLU A 709 15.01 17.66 -22.49
CA GLU A 709 16.07 18.63 -22.78
C GLU A 709 17.46 18.06 -22.52
N ILE A 710 17.67 17.37 -21.40
CA ILE A 710 18.95 16.69 -21.10
C ILE A 710 19.33 15.72 -22.21
N ILE A 711 18.39 14.88 -22.65
CA ILE A 711 18.62 13.92 -23.75
C ILE A 711 18.88 14.65 -25.07
N ALA A 712 18.05 15.65 -25.39
CA ALA A 712 18.16 16.40 -26.64
C ALA A 712 19.50 17.14 -26.73
N LEU A 713 19.95 17.79 -25.66
CA LEU A 713 21.25 18.46 -25.56
C LEU A 713 22.42 17.47 -25.65
N ALA A 714 22.35 16.35 -24.91
CA ALA A 714 23.37 15.32 -24.94
C ALA A 714 23.57 14.72 -26.34
N ARG A 715 22.49 14.69 -27.15
CA ARG A 715 22.49 14.12 -28.51
C ARG A 715 22.59 15.16 -29.62
N GLN A 716 22.63 16.45 -29.30
CA GLN A 716 22.50 17.57 -30.26
C GLN A 716 21.27 17.40 -31.17
N LEU A 717 20.17 16.88 -30.63
CA LEU A 717 19.02 16.43 -31.40
C LEU A 717 18.34 17.59 -32.14
N ALA A 718 18.16 18.73 -31.47
CA ALA A 718 17.52 19.91 -32.05
C ALA A 718 18.30 20.44 -33.25
N ASP A 719 19.62 20.61 -33.11
CA ASP A 719 20.51 21.04 -34.19
C ASP A 719 20.41 20.09 -35.40
N ARG A 720 20.54 18.77 -35.17
CA ARG A 720 20.47 17.77 -36.24
C ARG A 720 19.11 17.75 -36.93
N SER A 721 18.03 17.94 -36.17
CA SER A 721 16.68 18.07 -36.72
C SER A 721 16.54 19.31 -37.60
N MET A 722 17.02 20.47 -37.13
CA MET A 722 16.96 21.73 -37.88
C MET A 722 17.82 21.71 -39.14
N GLU A 723 19.02 21.14 -39.06
CA GLU A 723 19.89 20.94 -40.23
C GLU A 723 19.18 20.13 -41.32
N LEU A 724 18.52 19.02 -40.95
CA LEU A 724 17.82 18.17 -41.90
C LEU A 724 16.56 18.83 -42.48
N HIS A 725 15.79 19.58 -41.67
CA HIS A 725 14.67 20.40 -42.18
C HIS A 725 15.13 21.45 -43.20
N ASN A 726 16.35 21.97 -43.03
CA ASN A 726 16.99 22.90 -43.96
C ASN A 726 17.76 22.20 -45.10
N GLY A 727 17.58 20.88 -45.29
CA GLY A 727 18.18 20.11 -46.38
C GLY A 727 19.67 19.78 -46.19
N THR A 728 20.23 20.03 -45.01
CA THR A 728 21.64 19.73 -44.68
C THR A 728 21.75 18.35 -44.03
N TRP A 729 22.45 17.43 -44.70
CA TRP A 729 22.72 16.08 -44.17
C TRP A 729 24.05 16.04 -43.41
N ASN A 730 23.99 15.99 -42.09
CA ASN A 730 25.18 16.06 -41.23
C ASN A 730 25.18 14.95 -40.15
N LYS A 731 25.84 13.82 -40.46
CA LYS A 731 25.94 12.67 -39.57
C LYS A 731 27.25 12.70 -38.79
N VAL A 732 27.20 13.22 -37.56
CA VAL A 732 28.37 13.33 -36.65
C VAL A 732 28.10 12.69 -35.30
N SER A 733 29.12 12.06 -34.72
CA SER A 733 29.10 11.53 -33.35
C SER A 733 29.87 12.40 -32.35
N LYS A 734 30.68 13.36 -32.84
CA LYS A 734 31.50 14.22 -32.01
C LYS A 734 30.62 15.11 -31.12
N GLY A 735 30.82 15.02 -29.81
CA GLY A 735 30.04 15.79 -28.83
C GLY A 735 28.63 15.25 -28.59
N CYS A 736 28.33 14.02 -29.02
CA CYS A 736 27.08 13.33 -28.72
C CYS A 736 27.33 12.22 -27.68
N TRP A 737 26.56 12.22 -26.60
CA TRP A 737 26.78 11.37 -25.43
C TRP A 737 25.55 10.52 -25.10
N GLU A 738 25.79 9.43 -24.38
CA GLU A 738 24.76 8.77 -23.59
C GLU A 738 24.66 9.45 -22.23
N ILE A 739 23.45 9.55 -21.68
CA ILE A 739 23.21 10.19 -20.38
C ILE A 739 23.48 9.23 -19.21
N ARG A 740 23.48 7.93 -19.45
CA ARG A 740 23.78 6.91 -18.43
C ARG A 740 25.19 7.13 -17.87
N GLY A 741 25.30 7.15 -16.55
CA GLY A 741 26.55 7.38 -15.83
C GLY A 741 26.99 8.85 -15.78
N LYS A 742 26.21 9.80 -16.32
CA LYS A 742 26.45 11.24 -16.16
C LYS A 742 25.88 11.75 -14.84
N THR A 743 26.44 12.83 -14.33
CA THR A 743 26.00 13.48 -13.10
C THR A 743 25.03 14.62 -13.39
N LEU A 744 23.82 14.56 -12.84
CA LEU A 744 22.87 15.66 -12.81
C LEU A 744 22.98 16.40 -11.47
N GLY A 745 23.29 17.69 -11.53
CA GLY A 745 23.22 18.62 -10.41
C GLY A 745 21.91 19.37 -10.41
N ILE A 746 21.12 19.24 -9.33
CA ILE A 746 19.84 19.93 -9.17
C ILE A 746 19.99 21.07 -8.16
N VAL A 747 19.70 22.31 -8.56
CA VAL A 747 19.70 23.48 -7.68
C VAL A 747 18.25 23.80 -7.32
N GLY A 748 17.88 23.59 -6.04
CA GLY A 748 16.51 23.62 -5.55
C GLY A 748 15.86 22.22 -5.57
N TYR A 749 15.79 21.57 -4.41
CA TYR A 749 15.27 20.20 -4.24
C TYR A 749 13.83 20.18 -3.70
N GLY A 750 12.99 21.07 -4.23
CA GLY A 750 11.56 21.11 -3.95
C GLY A 750 10.75 20.08 -4.74
N HIS A 751 9.47 20.36 -4.99
CA HIS A 751 8.56 19.42 -5.69
C HIS A 751 9.03 19.02 -7.10
N ILE A 752 9.55 19.96 -7.89
CA ILE A 752 10.04 19.68 -9.24
C ILE A 752 11.40 18.96 -9.17
N GLY A 753 12.35 19.49 -8.39
CA GLY A 753 13.70 18.93 -8.29
C GLY A 753 13.70 17.49 -7.78
N SER A 754 12.85 17.17 -6.80
CA SER A 754 12.72 15.79 -6.29
C SER A 754 12.09 14.84 -7.31
N GLN A 755 11.09 15.26 -8.09
CA GLN A 755 10.54 14.43 -9.17
C GLN A 755 11.53 14.21 -10.31
N LEU A 756 12.27 15.27 -10.69
CA LEU A 756 13.34 15.18 -11.67
C LEU A 756 14.43 14.20 -11.22
N SER A 757 14.81 14.24 -9.94
CA SER A 757 15.77 13.31 -9.34
C SER A 757 15.39 11.85 -9.59
N VAL A 758 14.15 11.48 -9.27
CA VAL A 758 13.65 10.11 -9.45
C VAL A 758 13.69 9.69 -10.92
N LEU A 759 13.29 10.59 -11.83
CA LEU A 759 13.32 10.29 -13.26
C LEU A 759 14.75 10.12 -13.78
N ALA A 760 15.67 11.01 -13.42
CA ALA A 760 17.06 10.96 -13.85
C ALA A 760 17.77 9.69 -13.35
N GLU A 761 17.53 9.29 -12.10
CA GLU A 761 18.09 8.04 -11.54
C GLU A 761 17.56 6.80 -12.27
N SER A 762 16.27 6.79 -12.64
CA SER A 762 15.68 5.69 -13.43
C SER A 762 16.33 5.51 -14.81
N MET A 763 16.93 6.58 -15.35
CA MET A 763 17.70 6.56 -16.60
C MET A 763 19.20 6.27 -16.40
N GLY A 764 19.62 5.98 -15.16
CA GLY A 764 20.99 5.61 -14.81
C GLY A 764 21.93 6.81 -14.68
N MET A 765 21.43 8.02 -14.46
CA MET A 765 22.24 9.18 -14.05
C MET A 765 22.55 9.12 -12.55
N SER A 766 23.67 9.72 -12.14
CA SER A 766 23.93 10.01 -10.72
C SER A 766 23.40 11.38 -10.37
N VAL A 767 22.63 11.52 -9.29
CA VAL A 767 22.03 12.80 -8.91
C VAL A 767 22.70 13.38 -7.67
N ILE A 768 23.11 14.64 -7.77
CA ILE A 768 23.49 15.48 -6.63
C ILE A 768 22.61 16.71 -6.60
N TYR A 769 22.36 17.27 -5.43
CA TYR A 769 21.54 18.46 -5.33
C TYR A 769 22.04 19.43 -4.27
N TYR A 770 21.73 20.71 -4.46
CA TYR A 770 21.97 21.78 -3.52
C TYR A 770 20.65 22.48 -3.22
N ASP A 771 20.35 22.61 -1.94
CA ASP A 771 19.21 23.37 -1.42
C ASP A 771 19.68 24.09 -0.14
N VAL A 772 19.09 25.26 0.12
CA VAL A 772 19.37 26.06 1.34
C VAL A 772 18.81 25.38 2.58
N LEU A 773 17.78 24.55 2.42
CA LEU A 773 17.25 23.69 3.46
C LEU A 773 17.89 22.30 3.38
N THR A 774 18.20 21.72 4.54
CA THR A 774 18.58 20.30 4.60
C THR A 774 17.34 19.46 4.33
N THR A 775 17.27 18.88 3.14
CA THR A 775 16.16 18.02 2.71
C THR A 775 16.63 16.57 2.62
N MET A 776 15.75 15.61 2.85
CA MET A 776 16.09 14.21 2.62
C MET A 776 16.09 13.93 1.12
N GLY A 777 17.18 13.35 0.60
CA GLY A 777 17.25 12.93 -0.80
C GLY A 777 16.31 11.76 -1.08
N LEU A 778 15.61 11.78 -2.21
CA LEU A 778 14.88 10.61 -2.69
C LEU A 778 15.84 9.69 -3.45
N GLY A 779 15.69 8.38 -3.26
CA GLY A 779 16.51 7.38 -3.95
C GLY A 779 17.97 7.41 -3.54
N THR A 780 18.87 7.56 -4.51
CA THR A 780 20.32 7.64 -4.28
C THR A 780 20.87 9.07 -4.37
N ALA A 781 19.99 10.07 -4.48
CA ALA A 781 20.36 11.45 -4.65
C ALA A 781 21.04 12.01 -3.40
N ARG A 782 22.17 12.70 -3.60
CA ARG A 782 23.00 13.20 -2.50
C ARG A 782 22.98 14.73 -2.42
N GLN A 783 22.65 15.26 -1.24
CA GLN A 783 22.83 16.70 -0.97
C GLN A 783 24.32 17.03 -0.91
N VAL A 784 24.73 18.13 -1.55
CA VAL A 784 26.07 18.72 -1.40
C VAL A 784 26.00 19.97 -0.54
N ALA A 785 27.12 20.28 0.12
CA ALA A 785 27.16 21.35 1.13
C ALA A 785 27.08 22.76 0.53
N THR A 786 27.62 22.95 -0.68
CA THR A 786 27.68 24.25 -1.34
C THR A 786 27.24 24.18 -2.81
N LEU A 787 26.79 25.31 -3.36
CA LEU A 787 26.49 25.44 -4.78
C LEU A 787 27.75 25.18 -5.64
N ASP A 788 28.91 25.66 -5.21
CA ASP A 788 30.18 25.47 -5.92
C ASP A 788 30.56 23.98 -6.04
N ASP A 789 30.34 23.20 -4.98
CA ASP A 789 30.55 21.75 -5.02
C ASP A 789 29.67 21.07 -6.06
N LEU A 790 28.42 21.52 -6.21
CA LEU A 790 27.49 21.01 -7.21
C LEU A 790 27.99 21.31 -8.62
N LEU A 791 28.34 22.58 -8.89
CA LEU A 791 28.77 23.03 -10.21
C LEU A 791 30.06 22.33 -10.66
N ALA A 792 30.99 22.08 -9.74
CA ALA A 792 32.25 21.38 -10.05
C ALA A 792 32.05 19.89 -10.37
N GLN A 793 31.00 19.25 -9.85
CA GLN A 793 30.75 17.81 -9.98
C GLN A 793 29.72 17.44 -11.05
N ALA A 794 28.82 18.35 -11.43
CA ALA A 794 27.74 18.07 -12.37
C ALA A 794 28.17 18.13 -13.84
N ASP A 795 27.65 17.21 -14.65
CA ASP A 795 27.75 17.28 -16.11
C ASP A 795 26.58 18.08 -16.70
N PHE A 796 25.40 17.95 -16.08
CA PHE A 796 24.19 18.72 -16.36
C PHE A 796 23.78 19.45 -15.08
N VAL A 797 23.49 20.74 -15.16
CA VAL A 797 22.97 21.54 -14.03
C VAL A 797 21.55 21.99 -14.36
N SER A 798 20.58 21.65 -13.52
CA SER A 798 19.18 22.06 -13.67
C SER A 798 18.73 22.94 -12.51
N LEU A 799 18.05 24.04 -12.81
CA LEU A 799 17.64 25.05 -11.85
C LEU A 799 16.13 24.95 -11.55
N HIS A 800 15.76 24.92 -10.26
CA HIS A 800 14.40 24.77 -9.75
C HIS A 800 14.14 25.66 -8.51
N VAL A 801 14.55 26.93 -8.59
CA VAL A 801 14.46 27.90 -7.49
C VAL A 801 13.39 28.97 -7.76
N PRO A 802 12.75 29.54 -6.72
CA PRO A 802 11.85 30.68 -6.88
C PRO A 802 12.61 31.95 -7.30
N ALA A 803 11.88 32.95 -7.79
CA ALA A 803 12.45 34.27 -8.08
C ALA A 803 12.43 35.12 -6.81
N THR A 804 13.60 35.34 -6.23
CA THR A 804 13.81 36.20 -5.05
C THR A 804 14.97 37.16 -5.34
N SER A 805 15.22 38.11 -4.44
CA SER A 805 16.41 38.95 -4.50
C SER A 805 17.71 38.13 -4.43
N GLU A 806 17.69 36.98 -3.74
CA GLU A 806 18.84 36.11 -3.50
C GLU A 806 19.12 35.18 -4.70
N THR A 807 18.09 34.79 -5.45
CA THR A 807 18.24 33.90 -6.61
C THR A 807 18.40 34.64 -7.93
N LYS A 808 18.32 35.98 -7.91
CA LYS A 808 18.53 36.81 -9.10
C LYS A 808 19.99 36.72 -9.55
N ASN A 809 20.21 36.31 -10.80
CA ASN A 809 21.52 36.06 -11.39
C ASN A 809 22.37 35.07 -10.55
N LEU A 810 21.72 34.07 -9.95
CA LEU A 810 22.36 33.01 -9.18
C LEU A 810 23.47 32.31 -9.99
N ILE A 811 23.24 32.10 -11.29
CA ILE A 811 24.24 31.57 -12.21
C ILE A 811 24.74 32.72 -13.09
N GLY A 812 25.88 33.30 -12.71
CA GLY A 812 26.59 34.35 -13.44
C GLY A 812 27.99 33.92 -13.90
N LYS A 813 28.82 34.90 -14.28
CA LYS A 813 30.17 34.67 -14.83
C LYS A 813 31.07 33.81 -13.91
N GLU A 814 31.01 34.05 -12.61
CA GLU A 814 31.80 33.29 -11.62
C GLU A 814 31.34 31.83 -11.53
N GLN A 815 30.02 31.59 -11.50
CA GLN A 815 29.45 30.25 -11.43
C GLN A 815 29.70 29.47 -12.71
N PHE A 816 29.61 30.11 -13.88
CA PHE A 816 30.02 29.48 -15.15
C PHE A 816 31.48 29.05 -15.14
N ALA A 817 32.38 29.84 -14.54
CA ALA A 817 33.78 29.45 -14.41
C ALA A 817 33.98 28.20 -13.52
N ARG A 818 33.12 27.99 -12.53
CA ARG A 818 33.13 26.83 -11.62
C ARG A 818 32.55 25.56 -12.22
N MET A 819 31.68 25.67 -13.22
CA MET A 819 31.13 24.51 -13.93
C MET A 819 32.24 23.73 -14.65
N LYS A 820 32.02 22.42 -14.89
CA LYS A 820 32.94 21.62 -15.72
C LYS A 820 33.01 22.18 -17.16
N ASP A 821 34.17 22.05 -17.78
CA ASP A 821 34.32 22.35 -19.21
C ASP A 821 33.49 21.38 -20.05
N GLY A 822 32.63 21.91 -20.92
CA GLY A 822 31.71 21.13 -21.74
C GLY A 822 30.48 20.61 -20.98
N SER A 823 30.10 21.25 -19.88
CA SER A 823 28.86 20.97 -19.15
C SER A 823 27.63 21.61 -19.80
N TYR A 824 26.44 21.26 -19.30
CA TYR A 824 25.15 21.75 -19.80
C TYR A 824 24.37 22.47 -18.70
N LEU A 825 23.64 23.52 -19.07
CA LEU A 825 22.77 24.28 -18.15
C LEU A 825 21.30 24.19 -18.61
N ILE A 826 20.40 23.94 -17.67
CA ILE A 826 18.95 23.89 -17.90
C ILE A 826 18.25 24.86 -16.95
N ASN A 827 17.48 25.81 -17.48
CA ASN A 827 16.67 26.74 -16.70
C ASN A 827 15.21 26.78 -17.18
N ASN A 828 14.37 26.08 -16.41
CA ASN A 828 12.91 26.07 -16.56
C ASN A 828 12.23 26.63 -15.29
N ALA A 829 12.99 27.32 -14.44
CA ALA A 829 12.50 27.88 -13.19
C ALA A 829 12.00 29.31 -13.35
N ARG A 830 12.93 30.26 -13.50
CA ARG A 830 12.64 31.70 -13.60
C ARG A 830 13.66 32.42 -14.49
N GLY A 831 13.17 33.37 -15.29
CA GLY A 831 13.98 34.07 -16.29
C GLY A 831 15.12 34.93 -15.74
N THR A 832 15.04 35.34 -14.48
CA THR A 832 16.06 36.19 -13.82
C THR A 832 17.11 35.39 -13.04
N VAL A 833 17.09 34.05 -13.08
CA VAL A 833 18.02 33.22 -12.30
C VAL A 833 19.39 33.10 -12.96
N VAL A 834 19.43 33.20 -14.29
CA VAL A 834 20.65 33.08 -15.10
C VAL A 834 20.99 34.43 -15.72
N ASP A 835 22.25 34.84 -15.63
CA ASP A 835 22.78 35.95 -16.43
C ASP A 835 23.00 35.49 -17.87
N ILE A 836 22.03 35.77 -18.75
CA ILE A 836 22.02 35.30 -20.14
C ILE A 836 23.22 35.83 -20.95
N PRO A 837 23.61 37.13 -20.89
CA PRO A 837 24.87 37.59 -21.47
C PRO A 837 26.11 36.77 -21.06
N ALA A 838 26.25 36.46 -19.76
CA ALA A 838 27.35 35.63 -19.28
C ALA A 838 27.27 34.18 -19.81
N MET A 839 26.05 33.64 -19.93
CA MET A 839 25.83 32.32 -20.52
C MET A 839 26.24 32.28 -22.00
N ILE A 840 25.94 33.33 -22.78
CA ILE A 840 26.35 33.43 -24.19
C ILE A 840 27.89 33.43 -24.31
N GLU A 841 28.59 34.16 -23.43
CA GLU A 841 30.07 34.14 -23.36
C GLU A 841 30.60 32.73 -23.03
N ALA A 842 29.97 32.04 -22.07
CA ALA A 842 30.32 30.68 -21.68
C ALA A 842 30.09 29.66 -22.82
N SER A 843 29.02 29.79 -23.60
CA SER A 843 28.77 28.95 -24.77
C SER A 843 29.78 29.23 -25.90
N ARG A 844 30.10 30.50 -26.18
CA ARG A 844 31.07 30.88 -27.23
C ARG A 844 32.49 30.43 -26.90
N SER A 845 32.87 30.44 -25.63
CA SER A 845 34.18 29.95 -25.17
C SER A 845 34.27 28.42 -25.11
N GLY A 846 33.16 27.69 -25.28
CA GLY A 846 33.10 26.23 -25.17
C GLY A 846 33.04 25.73 -23.72
N LYS A 847 32.90 26.65 -22.74
CA LYS A 847 32.69 26.30 -21.33
C LYS A 847 31.41 25.51 -21.15
N LEU A 848 30.34 25.94 -21.82
CA LEU A 848 29.10 25.18 -21.96
C LEU A 848 29.05 24.47 -23.32
N ALA A 849 28.74 23.17 -23.31
CA ALA A 849 28.49 22.39 -24.51
C ALA A 849 27.06 22.58 -25.07
N GLY A 850 26.14 23.09 -24.26
CA GLY A 850 24.78 23.43 -24.65
C GLY A 850 23.96 23.94 -23.46
N ALA A 851 22.78 24.50 -23.74
CA ALA A 851 21.85 24.94 -22.70
C ALA A 851 20.39 24.87 -23.15
N ALA A 852 19.47 24.69 -22.20
CA ALA A 852 18.03 24.77 -22.42
C ALA A 852 17.41 25.88 -21.56
N ILE A 853 16.69 26.81 -22.18
CA ILE A 853 16.07 27.96 -21.53
C ILE A 853 14.61 28.06 -21.94
N ASP A 854 13.72 27.89 -20.95
CA ASP A 854 12.26 27.99 -21.15
C ASP A 854 11.70 29.35 -20.70
N VAL A 855 12.45 30.09 -19.88
CA VAL A 855 11.99 31.32 -19.21
C VAL A 855 12.96 32.46 -19.41
N PHE A 856 12.44 33.68 -19.59
CA PHE A 856 13.25 34.86 -19.94
C PHE A 856 12.96 36.07 -19.04
N PRO A 857 13.92 36.99 -18.84
CA PRO A 857 13.71 38.21 -18.04
C PRO A 857 12.52 39.05 -18.52
N ASN A 858 12.40 39.23 -19.83
CA ASN A 858 11.24 39.86 -20.48
C ASN A 858 10.64 38.87 -21.47
N GLU A 859 9.33 38.65 -21.38
CA GLU A 859 8.57 37.71 -22.21
C GLU A 859 7.44 38.45 -22.97
N PRO A 860 7.06 38.00 -24.18
CA PRO A 860 5.94 38.59 -24.91
C PRO A 860 4.60 38.40 -24.18
N ALA A 861 3.67 39.35 -24.36
CA ALA A 861 2.32 39.24 -23.80
C ALA A 861 1.40 38.23 -24.53
N GLY A 862 1.79 37.76 -25.72
CA GLY A 862 0.99 36.85 -26.53
C GLY A 862 1.77 36.12 -27.61
N ASN A 863 1.07 35.22 -28.30
CA ASN A 863 1.66 34.41 -29.36
C ASN A 863 1.91 35.27 -30.60
N GLY A 864 3.07 35.11 -31.22
CA GLY A 864 3.48 35.82 -32.43
C GLY A 864 4.99 36.01 -32.48
N ASP A 865 5.44 36.72 -33.52
CA ASP A 865 6.86 36.90 -33.84
C ASP A 865 7.50 38.04 -33.03
N TYR A 866 7.49 37.91 -31.70
CA TYR A 866 7.93 38.97 -30.77
C TYR A 866 9.29 38.73 -30.13
N PHE A 867 9.89 37.55 -30.31
CA PHE A 867 11.18 37.22 -29.70
C PHE A 867 12.34 37.84 -30.49
N SER A 868 12.53 39.15 -30.32
CA SER A 868 13.51 39.97 -31.03
C SER A 868 14.47 40.70 -30.08
N SER A 869 15.43 41.45 -30.65
CA SER A 869 16.34 42.31 -29.90
C SER A 869 15.65 43.49 -29.19
N ASP A 870 14.41 43.81 -29.57
CA ASP A 870 13.62 44.87 -28.91
C ASP A 870 13.07 44.39 -27.56
N LEU A 871 12.82 43.09 -27.44
CA LEU A 871 12.32 42.47 -26.20
C LEU A 871 13.46 42.22 -25.20
N ASN A 872 14.58 41.66 -25.68
CA ASN A 872 15.80 41.50 -24.91
C ASN A 872 17.00 41.81 -25.81
N SER A 873 17.92 42.67 -25.37
CA SER A 873 19.02 43.15 -26.22
C SER A 873 19.93 42.04 -26.76
N TRP A 874 20.05 40.92 -26.04
CA TRP A 874 20.89 39.77 -26.36
C TRP A 874 20.20 38.67 -27.19
N THR A 875 18.92 38.82 -27.56
CA THR A 875 18.13 37.78 -28.26
C THR A 875 18.83 37.26 -29.51
N LYS A 876 19.33 38.16 -30.37
CA LYS A 876 19.99 37.79 -31.63
C LYS A 876 21.24 36.94 -31.40
N ASP A 877 22.01 37.27 -30.37
CA ASP A 877 23.22 36.53 -30.03
C ASP A 877 22.89 35.14 -29.49
N LEU A 878 21.83 35.01 -28.68
CA LEU A 878 21.38 33.74 -28.12
C LEU A 878 20.85 32.79 -29.21
N VAL A 879 19.98 33.28 -30.09
CA VAL A 879 19.38 32.49 -31.18
C VAL A 879 20.43 32.01 -32.18
N GLY A 880 21.55 32.73 -32.32
CA GLY A 880 22.65 32.35 -33.22
C GLY A 880 23.56 31.24 -32.69
N LEU A 881 23.39 30.80 -31.44
CA LEU A 881 24.21 29.74 -30.85
C LEU A 881 23.75 28.34 -31.29
N LYS A 882 24.69 27.39 -31.31
CA LYS A 882 24.42 25.97 -31.57
C LYS A 882 24.16 25.22 -30.26
N ASN A 883 23.40 24.14 -30.34
CA ASN A 883 23.03 23.27 -29.22
C ASN A 883 22.39 24.04 -28.05
N ILE A 884 21.57 25.04 -28.39
CA ILE A 884 20.73 25.78 -27.46
C ILE A 884 19.27 25.45 -27.75
N ILE A 885 18.54 25.00 -26.72
CA ILE A 885 17.10 24.75 -26.80
C ILE A 885 16.41 25.96 -26.19
N LEU A 886 15.54 26.61 -26.97
CA LEU A 886 14.72 27.74 -26.53
C LEU A 886 13.25 27.35 -26.66
N THR A 887 12.50 27.46 -25.58
CA THR A 887 11.06 27.18 -25.56
C THR A 887 10.28 28.35 -24.97
N PRO A 888 9.04 28.60 -25.43
CA PRO A 888 8.27 29.78 -25.04
C PRO A 888 7.50 29.56 -23.73
N HIS A 889 8.21 29.28 -22.63
CA HIS A 889 7.63 29.09 -21.29
C HIS A 889 6.57 27.97 -21.24
N ILE A 890 6.93 26.81 -21.75
CA ILE A 890 6.04 25.64 -21.87
C ILE A 890 6.25 24.59 -20.79
N GLY A 891 7.18 24.78 -19.84
CA GLY A 891 7.53 23.77 -18.84
C GLY A 891 6.34 23.18 -18.09
N GLY A 892 5.34 24.01 -17.77
CA GLY A 892 4.11 23.56 -17.12
C GLY A 892 2.89 23.38 -18.05
N SER A 893 3.06 23.56 -19.36
CA SER A 893 1.98 23.75 -20.32
C SER A 893 1.60 22.45 -21.03
N THR A 894 1.18 21.43 -20.26
CA THR A 894 0.61 20.17 -20.79
C THR A 894 -0.90 20.11 -20.56
N GLU A 895 -1.62 19.37 -21.39
CA GLU A 895 -3.08 19.20 -21.25
C GLU A 895 -3.44 18.58 -19.89
N GLU A 896 -2.64 17.64 -19.41
CA GLU A 896 -2.82 17.01 -18.09
C GLU A 896 -2.66 18.02 -16.97
N ALA A 897 -1.64 18.90 -17.03
CA ALA A 897 -1.44 19.94 -16.04
C ALA A 897 -2.57 20.98 -16.10
N GLN A 898 -3.02 21.39 -17.29
CA GLN A 898 -4.13 22.32 -17.43
C GLN A 898 -5.45 21.72 -16.91
N SER A 899 -5.70 20.44 -17.15
CA SER A 899 -6.84 19.72 -16.59
C SER A 899 -6.75 19.62 -15.07
N ALA A 900 -5.59 19.26 -14.52
CA ALA A 900 -5.40 19.15 -13.07
C ALA A 900 -5.58 20.49 -12.36
N ILE A 901 -5.00 21.57 -12.91
CA ILE A 901 -5.21 22.95 -12.44
C ILE A 901 -6.70 23.32 -12.51
N GLY A 902 -7.35 22.99 -13.63
CA GLY A 902 -8.78 23.20 -13.85
C GLY A 902 -9.62 22.57 -12.75
N VAL A 903 -9.34 21.31 -12.40
CA VAL A 903 -10.04 20.56 -11.36
C VAL A 903 -9.74 21.11 -9.97
N GLU A 904 -8.47 21.31 -9.63
CA GLU A 904 -8.02 21.70 -8.29
C GLU A 904 -8.56 23.09 -7.91
N VAL A 905 -8.34 24.08 -8.78
CA VAL A 905 -8.79 25.46 -8.52
C VAL A 905 -10.31 25.51 -8.48
N SER A 906 -11.01 24.88 -9.42
CA SER A 906 -12.49 24.89 -9.43
C SER A 906 -13.06 24.21 -8.19
N THR A 907 -12.46 23.12 -7.73
CA THR A 907 -12.87 22.44 -6.49
C THR A 907 -12.66 23.32 -5.27
N ALA A 908 -11.51 24.01 -5.17
CA ALA A 908 -11.23 24.96 -4.10
C ALA A 908 -12.24 26.12 -4.10
N LEU A 909 -12.56 26.66 -5.28
CA LEU A 909 -13.59 27.69 -5.45
C LEU A 909 -14.96 27.18 -4.97
N VAL A 910 -15.38 25.99 -5.39
CA VAL A 910 -16.67 25.40 -4.97
C VAL A 910 -16.72 25.22 -3.46
N ARG A 911 -15.67 24.69 -2.85
CA ARG A 911 -15.61 24.50 -1.39
C ARG A 911 -15.65 25.84 -0.65
N TYR A 912 -14.95 26.87 -1.11
CA TYR A 912 -15.03 28.19 -0.49
C TYR A 912 -16.40 28.85 -0.65
N VAL A 913 -17.04 28.72 -1.82
CA VAL A 913 -18.36 29.30 -2.09
C VAL A 913 -19.45 28.59 -1.30
N ASN A 914 -19.43 27.26 -1.24
CA ASN A 914 -20.50 26.46 -0.61
C ASN A 914 -20.24 26.10 0.84
N GLU A 915 -18.99 26.02 1.29
CA GLU A 915 -18.66 25.58 2.66
C GLU A 915 -17.91 26.64 3.47
N GLY A 916 -17.37 27.67 2.81
CA GLY A 916 -16.60 28.74 3.45
C GLY A 916 -15.15 28.38 3.79
N THR A 917 -14.66 27.19 3.43
CA THR A 917 -13.30 26.75 3.78
C THR A 917 -12.23 27.55 3.04
N THR A 918 -11.20 27.97 3.75
CA THR A 918 -10.07 28.75 3.20
C THR A 918 -8.78 27.94 3.08
N LEU A 919 -8.87 26.60 3.17
CA LEU A 919 -7.71 25.72 2.96
C LEU A 919 -7.08 25.95 1.59
N GLY A 920 -5.79 26.28 1.54
CA GLY A 920 -5.07 26.58 0.30
C GLY A 920 -5.25 28.02 -0.21
N ALA A 921 -5.88 28.92 0.56
CA ALA A 921 -5.95 30.33 0.21
C ALA A 921 -4.59 31.00 0.39
N VAL A 922 -4.10 31.72 -0.62
CA VAL A 922 -2.76 32.32 -0.56
C VAL A 922 -2.72 33.64 0.23
N ASN A 923 -3.87 34.28 0.44
CA ASN A 923 -3.98 35.64 1.01
C ASN A 923 -4.84 35.73 2.28
N LEU A 924 -5.54 34.67 2.69
CA LEU A 924 -6.33 34.61 3.92
C LEU A 924 -5.76 33.57 4.91
N PRO A 925 -6.15 33.61 6.20
CA PRO A 925 -5.88 32.54 7.16
C PRO A 925 -6.59 31.23 6.79
N GLU A 926 -6.04 30.08 7.17
CA GLU A 926 -6.58 28.77 6.81
C GLU A 926 -7.54 28.23 7.88
N VAL A 927 -8.83 28.14 7.53
CA VAL A 927 -9.90 27.72 8.44
C VAL A 927 -10.77 26.68 7.76
N ASN A 928 -11.06 25.58 8.48
CA ASN A 928 -11.89 24.49 7.98
C ASN A 928 -12.73 23.85 9.09
N LEU A 929 -14.02 23.69 8.86
CA LEU A 929 -14.93 22.93 9.73
C LEU A 929 -15.49 21.73 8.97
N ARG A 930 -15.81 20.64 9.70
CA ARG A 930 -16.54 19.48 9.14
C ARG A 930 -17.83 19.95 8.46
N SER A 931 -18.13 19.41 7.27
CA SER A 931 -19.32 19.77 6.49
C SER A 931 -20.61 19.52 7.28
N LEU A 932 -21.65 20.31 6.98
CA LEU A 932 -22.98 20.08 7.54
C LEU A 932 -23.65 18.92 6.78
N THR A 933 -24.38 18.07 7.50
CA THR A 933 -25.07 16.89 6.96
C THR A 933 -26.58 17.15 6.87
N LEU A 934 -27.30 16.41 6.01
CA LEU A 934 -28.76 16.61 5.81
C LEU A 934 -29.62 16.39 7.08
N ASP A 935 -29.09 15.73 8.10
CA ASP A 935 -29.70 15.53 9.43
C ASP A 935 -29.55 16.73 10.38
N GLN A 936 -28.90 17.82 9.94
CA GLN A 936 -28.80 19.10 10.65
C GLN A 936 -29.58 20.21 9.91
N PRO A 937 -30.92 20.10 9.75
CA PRO A 937 -31.70 21.05 8.96
C PRO A 937 -31.65 22.47 9.53
N ASP A 938 -31.65 22.61 10.86
CA ASP A 938 -31.70 23.89 11.59
C ASP A 938 -30.32 24.45 11.97
N CYS A 939 -29.27 23.98 11.29
CA CYS A 939 -27.89 24.43 11.50
C CYS A 939 -27.43 25.34 10.35
N MET A 940 -26.82 26.46 10.72
CA MET A 940 -26.36 27.51 9.82
C MET A 940 -24.89 27.81 10.06
N ARG A 941 -24.15 28.07 8.98
CA ARG A 941 -22.74 28.44 9.05
C ARG A 941 -22.57 29.95 8.91
N VAL A 942 -22.03 30.56 9.95
CA VAL A 942 -21.61 31.96 9.99
C VAL A 942 -20.12 32.05 9.68
N ILE A 943 -19.78 32.87 8.70
CA ILE A 943 -18.42 33.22 8.32
C ILE A 943 -18.26 34.71 8.57
N TYR A 944 -17.25 35.08 9.35
CA TYR A 944 -16.96 36.45 9.72
C TYR A 944 -15.49 36.76 9.49
N ILE A 945 -15.22 37.55 8.45
CA ILE A 945 -13.89 38.06 8.11
C ILE A 945 -13.76 39.43 8.76
N HIS A 946 -12.70 39.63 9.54
CA HIS A 946 -12.54 40.85 10.33
C HIS A 946 -11.10 41.33 10.42
N LYS A 947 -10.94 42.60 10.80
CA LYS A 947 -9.64 43.16 11.14
C LYS A 947 -9.09 42.45 12.37
N ASN A 948 -7.83 42.02 12.31
CA ASN A 948 -7.17 41.33 13.40
C ASN A 948 -6.83 42.32 14.55
N VAL A 949 -7.83 42.66 15.36
CA VAL A 949 -7.71 43.56 16.52
C VAL A 949 -8.28 42.92 17.80
N PRO A 950 -7.76 43.27 18.99
CA PRO A 950 -8.21 42.66 20.25
C PRO A 950 -9.70 42.88 20.54
N GLY A 951 -10.35 41.87 21.12
CA GLY A 951 -11.73 41.97 21.61
C GLY A 951 -12.84 41.63 20.60
N VAL A 952 -12.51 41.41 19.32
CA VAL A 952 -13.51 41.12 18.28
C VAL A 952 -14.26 39.81 18.53
N LEU A 953 -13.57 38.72 18.87
CA LEU A 953 -14.24 37.44 19.15
C LEU A 953 -15.23 37.52 20.33
N ARG A 954 -14.98 38.40 21.31
CA ARG A 954 -15.93 38.66 22.40
C ARG A 954 -17.20 39.33 21.89
N GLN A 955 -17.07 40.29 20.99
CA GLN A 955 -18.22 40.98 20.37
C GLN A 955 -19.03 40.01 19.52
N VAL A 956 -18.36 39.21 18.68
CA VAL A 956 -19.02 38.21 17.83
C VAL A 956 -19.74 37.14 18.66
N ASN A 957 -19.06 36.53 19.64
CA ASN A 957 -19.71 35.55 20.52
C ASN A 957 -20.83 36.16 21.38
N GLY A 958 -20.78 37.47 21.64
CA GLY A 958 -21.89 38.19 22.28
C GLY A 958 -23.14 38.29 21.41
N ILE A 959 -22.98 38.45 20.10
CA ILE A 959 -24.08 38.44 19.12
C ILE A 959 -24.65 37.02 18.98
N LEU A 960 -23.79 36.00 18.98
CA LEU A 960 -24.20 34.59 18.85
C LEU A 960 -24.74 33.98 20.16
N LEU A 961 -24.80 34.74 21.26
CA LEU A 961 -25.06 34.24 22.63
C LEU A 961 -26.39 33.48 22.77
N HIS A 962 -27.39 33.82 21.97
CA HIS A 962 -28.72 33.22 22.02
C HIS A 962 -28.87 31.95 21.18
N HIS A 963 -27.80 31.51 20.51
CA HIS A 963 -27.76 30.28 19.70
C HIS A 963 -26.68 29.33 20.21
N ASN A 964 -26.91 28.03 20.06
CA ASN A 964 -25.89 27.04 20.42
C ASN A 964 -24.82 26.99 19.31
N ILE A 965 -23.55 27.15 19.68
CA ILE A 965 -22.41 27.06 18.76
C ILE A 965 -21.92 25.60 18.74
N GLU A 966 -22.27 24.87 17.69
CA GLU A 966 -21.90 23.46 17.50
C GLU A 966 -20.42 23.28 17.16
N LYS A 967 -19.86 24.24 16.41
CA LYS A 967 -18.49 24.21 15.91
C LYS A 967 -18.00 25.64 15.74
N GLN A 968 -16.76 25.90 16.10
CA GLN A 968 -16.14 27.21 15.89
C GLN A 968 -14.64 27.06 15.65
N MET A 969 -14.11 27.77 14.65
CA MET A 969 -12.68 27.85 14.38
C MET A 969 -12.35 29.25 13.90
N SER A 970 -11.24 29.81 14.39
CA SER A 970 -10.72 31.10 13.96
C SER A 970 -9.22 31.05 13.79
N ASP A 971 -8.71 31.74 12.79
CA ASP A 971 -7.28 31.92 12.52
C ASP A 971 -7.01 33.36 12.02
N SER A 972 -5.77 33.83 12.13
CA SER A 972 -5.37 35.21 11.81
C SER A 972 -4.05 35.28 11.05
N ARG A 973 -3.97 36.16 10.04
CA ARG A 973 -2.81 36.33 9.17
C ARG A 973 -2.64 37.80 8.83
N GLY A 974 -1.60 38.42 9.39
CA GLY A 974 -1.39 39.86 9.28
C GLY A 974 -2.57 40.64 9.87
N ASP A 975 -3.12 41.56 9.08
CA ASP A 975 -4.21 42.46 9.50
C ASP A 975 -5.61 41.85 9.39
N VAL A 976 -5.74 40.60 8.91
CA VAL A 976 -7.01 39.93 8.64
C VAL A 976 -7.14 38.66 9.47
N ALA A 977 -8.34 38.43 9.99
CA ALA A 977 -8.73 37.23 10.72
C ALA A 977 -10.00 36.64 10.11
N TYR A 978 -10.09 35.32 10.17
CA TYR A 978 -11.21 34.54 9.62
C TYR A 978 -11.84 33.73 10.75
N LEU A 979 -13.14 33.88 10.95
CA LEU A 979 -13.92 33.12 11.91
C LEU A 979 -15.00 32.34 11.16
N MET A 980 -15.11 31.04 11.46
CA MET A 980 -16.20 30.20 10.99
C MET A 980 -16.88 29.56 12.20
N ALA A 981 -18.21 29.63 12.26
CA ALA A 981 -19.01 29.03 13.32
C ALA A 981 -20.27 28.38 12.75
N ASP A 982 -20.56 27.15 13.18
CA ASP A 982 -21.83 26.47 12.91
C ASP A 982 -22.73 26.67 14.13
N ILE A 983 -23.91 27.26 13.94
CA ILE A 983 -24.88 27.52 14.99
C ILE A 983 -26.19 26.79 14.73
N SER A 984 -26.79 26.22 15.77
CA SER A 984 -28.05 25.46 15.69
C SER A 984 -29.24 26.26 16.23
N GLU A 985 -30.46 25.81 15.88
CA GLU A 985 -31.74 26.38 16.31
C GLU A 985 -32.03 27.81 15.78
N VAL A 986 -31.52 28.15 14.59
CA VAL A 986 -31.75 29.47 13.97
C VAL A 986 -33.05 29.47 13.17
N LYS A 987 -33.97 30.39 13.48
CA LYS A 987 -35.19 30.57 12.68
C LYS A 987 -34.91 31.45 11.46
N GLU A 988 -35.60 31.21 10.33
CA GLU A 988 -35.41 31.99 9.08
C GLU A 988 -35.54 33.52 9.28
N GLY A 989 -36.39 33.97 10.20
CA GLY A 989 -36.55 35.40 10.52
C GLY A 989 -35.38 36.03 11.27
N GLU A 990 -34.57 35.24 11.98
CA GLU A 990 -33.44 35.70 12.81
C GLU A 990 -32.14 35.82 12.00
N ILE A 991 -32.05 35.16 10.83
CA ILE A 991 -30.86 35.14 9.98
C ILE A 991 -30.47 36.56 9.54
N ARG A 992 -31.47 37.38 9.17
CA ARG A 992 -31.26 38.76 8.73
C ARG A 992 -30.76 39.66 9.86
N ASP A 993 -31.27 39.47 11.07
CA ASP A 993 -30.89 40.25 12.25
C ASP A 993 -29.46 39.88 12.69
N LEU A 994 -29.10 38.60 12.66
CA LEU A 994 -27.74 38.12 12.91
C LEU A 994 -26.75 38.68 11.88
N PHE A 995 -27.09 38.61 10.59
CA PHE A 995 -26.26 39.17 9.52
C PHE A 995 -26.02 40.68 9.71
N THR A 996 -27.08 41.44 9.96
CA THR A 996 -27.02 42.90 10.15
C THR A 996 -26.18 43.26 11.39
N SER A 997 -26.39 42.55 12.50
CA SER A 997 -25.64 42.79 13.75
C SER A 997 -24.14 42.54 13.60
N LEU A 998 -23.75 41.53 12.81
CA LEU A 998 -22.35 41.24 12.51
C LEU A 998 -21.74 42.29 11.58
N GLU A 999 -22.47 42.77 10.57
CA GLU A 999 -21.99 43.82 9.67
C GLU A 999 -21.81 45.19 10.34
N GLU A 1000 -22.61 45.52 11.37
CA GLU A 1000 -22.50 46.78 12.12
C GLU A 1000 -21.22 46.87 12.97
N LEU A 1001 -20.53 45.75 13.22
CA LEU A 1001 -19.26 45.77 13.95
C LEU A 1001 -18.19 46.52 13.15
N SER A 1002 -17.59 47.55 13.77
CA SER A 1002 -16.50 48.35 13.15
C SER A 1002 -15.26 47.55 12.70
N SER A 1003 -15.09 46.33 13.22
CA SER A 1003 -14.02 45.40 12.86
C SER A 1003 -14.35 44.53 11.64
N CYS A 1004 -15.61 44.50 11.19
CA CYS A 1004 -16.07 43.67 10.08
C CYS A 1004 -15.37 44.08 8.77
N ILE A 1005 -14.85 43.08 8.06
CA ILE A 1005 -14.42 43.20 6.67
C ILE A 1005 -15.52 42.61 5.77
N ARG A 1006 -16.01 41.42 6.11
CA ARG A 1006 -17.08 40.76 5.37
C ARG A 1006 -17.77 39.68 6.20
N THR A 1007 -19.11 39.64 6.13
CA THR A 1007 -19.91 38.56 6.71
C THR A 1007 -20.49 37.70 5.59
N ARG A 1008 -20.49 36.37 5.76
CA ARG A 1008 -21.22 35.43 4.91
C ARG A 1008 -21.99 34.46 5.78
N VAL A 1009 -23.22 34.18 5.39
CA VAL A 1009 -24.08 33.22 6.07
C VAL A 1009 -24.51 32.16 5.05
N LEU A 1010 -24.25 30.90 5.37
CA LEU A 1010 -24.56 29.74 4.53
C LEU A 1010 -25.55 28.84 5.28
N TYR A 1011 -26.68 28.50 4.65
CA TYR A 1011 -27.76 27.72 5.28
C TYR A 1011 -28.17 26.50 4.46
#